data_AF-A0A419T994-F1
#
_entry.id   AF-A0A419T994-F1
#
_cell.length_a   1.000
_cell.length_b   1.000
_cell.length_c   1.000
_cell.angle_alpha   90.00
_cell.angle_beta   90.00
_cell.angle_gamma   90.00
#
_symmetry.space_group_name_H-M   'P 1'
#
loop_
_entity.id
_entity.type
_entity.pdbx_description
1 polymer ?
#
loop_
_entity_poly.entity_id
_entity_poly.type
_entity_poly.pdbx_seq_one_letter_code
_entity_poly.pdbx_strand_id
1 'polypeptide(L)'
;MQNHLKDSIHLNKCKLPLSFVKNNGQEDQRAHFTTNYKGRRFFFSSDRITSVELEPIEEEVPEPDQPRNGVALELSFTNANTNLFLEGVSQQEGYHHFFKGDDSLKWQNGVSHYKELKYKAVWQGVDLEISASDDGLKMNWLLDSPEHITSIQLHWEGAESLEIDETGNLLVHHALGTLTDLAPIAYQQINGIVIPVNCAYQLYNNFDIGFELVGNYSSDFPLVIDPILQYSTYLGGADIQYGQSIAVDDQGHAYVVGYVNSTGFPVTPGAFQTTFSGNEDAYVTKFSSNGESLVYSTYLGGNGIDRGLGISLDDEYCAYVTGETRSINFPITPGAFQTTRGYMFVTKIAADGGSLIYSSFLGNSNTDISYDIAVDSQGSAYVTGQTSSTILPSTPGAFQMTLPNTTGSGFITKVSPDGASLIYSTYLGGNFFDGCLGIALDTQGHAYVTGTTRSTNFPVTPGAFQTTFIEQEAFITKLAIDGSSLVYSTFLGGSSIDYGYGIALDSLGHAFVTGETNSFDFPVTPGAFQTTKGPANLQPYVSKLSPSGESLIASTYLGGSTASSVRDIYTDLQGHAYITGFTSATDFPITPNVIPSALRGSNDAFISILSTDLSNLLVSYYLGGSRGDDGRGIKIGPEGAVYTVGITSSTDFPVTPGAYQTTLIGRDDAYVNKAAFAFYNQLSLNVIKLV
;
A
#
# COMPACT_ATOMS: atom_id res chain seq x y z
N MET A 1 -42.01 -7.37 40.86
CA MET A 1 -40.97 -7.74 39.87
C MET A 1 -40.75 -6.52 38.98
N GLN A 2 -40.26 -5.37 39.43
CA GLN A 2 -39.00 -5.05 40.13
C GLN A 2 -37.77 -5.65 39.43
N ASN A 3 -37.06 -4.75 38.75
CA ASN A 3 -35.65 -4.76 38.34
C ASN A 3 -35.12 -6.06 37.71
N HIS A 4 -35.06 -6.09 36.38
CA HIS A 4 -33.90 -6.59 35.61
C HIS A 4 -34.19 -6.36 34.11
N LEU A 5 -33.63 -5.29 33.56
CA LEU A 5 -33.22 -5.12 32.15
C LEU A 5 -32.49 -3.75 32.03
N LYS A 6 -31.56 -3.52 32.96
CA LYS A 6 -30.37 -2.70 32.68
C LYS A 6 -29.29 -3.73 32.43
N ASP A 7 -29.17 -4.08 31.15
CA ASP A 7 -27.99 -4.61 30.49
C ASP A 7 -28.44 -4.74 29.04
N SER A 8 -28.22 -3.66 28.29
CA SER A 8 -28.30 -3.65 26.84
C SER A 8 -27.51 -4.84 26.33
N ILE A 9 -28.21 -5.77 25.69
CA ILE A 9 -27.61 -6.87 24.93
C ILE A 9 -26.56 -6.23 24.02
N HIS A 10 -25.28 -6.53 24.27
CA HIS A 10 -24.21 -6.27 23.33
C HIS A 10 -24.55 -7.06 22.07
N LEU A 11 -25.25 -6.41 21.13
CA LEU A 11 -25.40 -6.94 19.78
C LEU A 11 -23.99 -6.99 19.20
N ASN A 12 -23.44 -8.20 19.12
CA ASN A 12 -22.42 -8.53 18.14
C ASN A 12 -22.94 -8.03 16.78
N LYS A 13 -22.45 -6.88 16.32
CA LYS A 13 -22.72 -6.39 14.97
C LYS A 13 -21.99 -7.32 14.01
N CYS A 14 -22.65 -8.37 13.52
CA CYS A 14 -22.24 -8.98 12.26
C CYS A 14 -22.23 -7.86 11.21
N LYS A 15 -21.04 -7.43 10.78
CA LYS A 15 -20.90 -6.60 9.58
C LYS A 15 -21.23 -7.52 8.41
N LEU A 16 -22.43 -7.40 7.88
CA LEU A 16 -22.78 -8.03 6.60
C LEU A 16 -22.00 -7.29 5.50
N PRO A 17 -21.44 -8.00 4.51
CA PRO A 17 -20.74 -7.36 3.39
C PRO A 17 -21.67 -6.38 2.68
N LEU A 18 -21.12 -5.26 2.21
CA LEU A 18 -21.90 -4.30 1.40
C LEU A 18 -22.47 -5.03 0.18
N SER A 19 -23.79 -4.97 0.02
CA SER A 19 -24.49 -5.68 -1.05
C SER A 19 -25.67 -4.86 -1.55
N PHE A 20 -26.08 -5.13 -2.78
CA PHE A 20 -27.24 -4.52 -3.41
C PHE A 20 -28.47 -5.35 -3.11
N VAL A 21 -29.36 -4.84 -2.27
CA VAL A 21 -30.61 -5.52 -1.91
C VAL A 21 -31.68 -5.18 -2.94
N LYS A 22 -32.27 -6.21 -3.55
CA LYS A 22 -33.34 -6.04 -4.54
C LYS A 22 -34.58 -5.42 -3.91
N ASN A 23 -35.21 -4.45 -4.56
CA ASN A 23 -36.49 -3.91 -4.14
C ASN A 23 -37.64 -4.77 -4.64
N ASN A 24 -38.31 -5.46 -3.71
CA ASN A 24 -39.55 -6.22 -3.96
C ASN A 24 -40.80 -5.45 -3.48
N GLY A 25 -40.67 -4.13 -3.26
CA GLY A 25 -41.73 -3.26 -2.75
C GLY A 25 -41.52 -2.81 -1.31
N GLN A 26 -40.35 -3.09 -0.71
CA GLN A 26 -40.02 -2.59 0.62
C GLN A 26 -39.49 -1.14 0.61
N GLU A 27 -39.03 -0.62 -0.53
CA GLU A 27 -38.60 0.77 -0.73
C GLU A 27 -39.44 1.47 -1.81
N ASP A 28 -39.16 2.74 -2.10
CA ASP A 28 -39.80 3.50 -3.18
C ASP A 28 -39.77 2.72 -4.50
N GLN A 29 -40.91 2.64 -5.18
CA GLN A 29 -41.10 1.85 -6.40
C GLN A 29 -40.19 2.25 -7.56
N ARG A 30 -39.58 3.44 -7.53
CA ARG A 30 -38.61 3.89 -8.53
C ARG A 30 -37.28 3.14 -8.41
N ALA A 31 -36.91 2.68 -7.22
CA ALA A 31 -35.66 1.96 -7.00
C ALA A 31 -35.84 0.47 -7.31
N HIS A 32 -34.91 -0.12 -8.07
CA HIS A 32 -34.86 -1.58 -8.28
C HIS A 32 -33.93 -2.26 -7.28
N PHE A 33 -32.87 -1.57 -6.86
CA PHE A 33 -31.95 -2.03 -5.83
C PHE A 33 -31.62 -0.90 -4.87
N THR A 34 -31.21 -1.26 -3.65
CA THR A 34 -30.72 -0.30 -2.67
C THR A 34 -29.48 -0.82 -1.96
N THR A 35 -28.63 0.09 -1.51
CA THR A 35 -27.58 -0.25 -0.55
C THR A 35 -27.39 0.89 0.45
N ASN A 36 -26.76 0.59 1.58
CA ASN A 36 -26.44 1.59 2.61
C ASN A 36 -24.93 1.54 2.86
N TYR A 37 -24.27 2.68 2.73
CA TYR A 37 -22.83 2.76 2.91
C TYR A 37 -22.46 4.04 3.68
N LYS A 38 -21.72 3.90 4.79
CA LYS A 38 -21.20 5.00 5.62
C LYS A 38 -22.22 6.12 5.92
N GLY A 39 -23.46 5.75 6.27
CA GLY A 39 -24.52 6.72 6.59
C GLY A 39 -25.23 7.33 5.39
N ARG A 40 -24.80 7.00 4.16
CA ARG A 40 -25.49 7.30 2.91
C ARG A 40 -26.36 6.13 2.48
N ARG A 41 -27.49 6.44 1.87
CA ARG A 41 -28.39 5.47 1.28
C ARG A 41 -28.41 5.65 -0.23
N PHE A 42 -28.14 4.57 -0.94
CA PHE A 42 -28.12 4.56 -2.40
C PHE A 42 -29.34 3.82 -2.93
N PHE A 43 -29.94 4.40 -3.96
CA PHE A 43 -31.05 3.83 -4.71
C PHE A 43 -30.65 3.74 -6.18
N PHE A 44 -30.81 2.55 -6.76
CA PHE A 44 -30.46 2.27 -8.15
C PHE A 44 -31.75 2.09 -8.93
N SER A 45 -32.06 3.05 -9.78
CA SER A 45 -33.23 3.09 -10.65
C SER A 45 -32.82 2.80 -12.09
N SER A 46 -33.77 2.64 -13.01
CA SER A 46 -33.46 2.35 -14.42
C SER A 46 -32.65 3.46 -15.10
N ASP A 47 -32.84 4.71 -14.72
CA ASP A 47 -32.32 5.90 -15.42
C ASP A 47 -31.40 6.78 -14.56
N ARG A 48 -31.20 6.43 -13.29
CA ARG A 48 -30.41 7.22 -12.35
C ARG A 48 -29.92 6.41 -11.15
N ILE A 49 -28.94 6.97 -10.46
CA ILE A 49 -28.45 6.54 -9.16
C ILE A 49 -28.68 7.70 -8.19
N THR A 50 -29.44 7.45 -7.12
CA THR A 50 -29.71 8.47 -6.09
C THR A 50 -28.94 8.14 -4.82
N SER A 51 -28.12 9.08 -4.35
CA SER A 51 -27.49 9.05 -3.03
C SER A 51 -28.24 10.00 -2.10
N VAL A 52 -28.59 9.54 -0.91
CA VAL A 52 -29.20 10.37 0.14
C VAL A 52 -28.29 10.36 1.36
N GLU A 53 -27.93 11.56 1.82
CA GLU A 53 -27.11 11.80 3.01
C GLU A 53 -27.87 12.73 3.97
N LEU A 54 -27.80 12.44 5.27
CA LEU A 54 -28.42 13.25 6.32
C LEU A 54 -27.32 13.90 7.17
N GLU A 55 -27.55 15.13 7.64
CA GLU A 55 -26.65 15.80 8.58
C GLU A 55 -26.39 14.93 9.82
N PRO A 56 -25.14 14.77 10.29
CA PRO A 56 -24.82 13.92 11.44
C PRO A 56 -25.58 14.34 12.70
N ILE A 57 -25.89 13.36 13.57
CA ILE A 57 -26.54 13.64 14.87
C ILE A 57 -25.45 14.04 15.86
N GLU A 58 -25.46 15.29 16.32
CA GLU A 58 -24.50 15.79 17.32
C GLU A 58 -24.84 15.39 18.77
N GLU A 59 -26.09 14.99 19.06
CA GLU A 59 -26.53 14.64 20.42
C GLU A 59 -26.50 13.13 20.71
N GLU A 60 -26.06 12.74 21.92
CA GLU A 60 -25.97 11.33 22.37
C GLU A 60 -27.34 10.61 22.41
N VAL A 61 -28.45 11.34 22.49
CA VAL A 61 -29.81 10.78 22.48
C VAL A 61 -30.73 11.67 21.63
N PRO A 62 -30.97 11.34 20.35
CA PRO A 62 -31.90 12.10 19.52
C PRO A 62 -33.33 11.99 20.06
N GLU A 63 -34.07 13.10 20.10
CA GLU A 63 -35.52 13.04 20.27
C GLU A 63 -36.16 12.30 19.07
N PRO A 64 -37.06 11.33 19.30
CA PRO A 64 -37.78 10.70 18.21
C PRO A 64 -38.58 11.75 17.43
N ASP A 65 -38.51 11.70 16.10
CA ASP A 65 -39.26 12.52 15.15
C ASP A 65 -38.79 13.97 14.90
N GLN A 66 -37.57 14.36 15.31
CA GLN A 66 -37.02 15.63 14.81
C GLN A 66 -36.61 15.54 13.33
N PRO A 67 -37.08 16.47 12.46
CA PRO A 67 -36.65 16.51 11.08
C PRO A 67 -35.15 16.84 11.00
N ARG A 68 -34.41 16.05 10.22
CA ARG A 68 -32.99 16.29 9.92
C ARG A 68 -32.88 16.87 8.51
N ASN A 69 -31.97 17.82 8.31
CA ASN A 69 -31.62 18.21 6.96
C ASN A 69 -30.83 17.08 6.30
N GLY A 70 -30.93 17.02 4.99
CA GLY A 70 -30.22 16.06 4.17
C GLY A 70 -30.08 16.56 2.75
N VAL A 71 -29.15 15.98 2.02
CA VAL A 71 -29.00 16.16 0.59
C VAL A 71 -29.38 14.88 -0.13
N ALA A 72 -30.08 15.02 -1.25
CA ALA A 72 -30.22 13.96 -2.23
C ALA A 72 -29.46 14.40 -3.49
N LEU A 73 -28.49 13.59 -3.91
CA LEU A 73 -27.79 13.75 -5.18
C LEU A 73 -28.28 12.67 -6.13
N GLU A 74 -28.76 13.06 -7.32
CA GLU A 74 -29.15 12.10 -8.36
C GLU A 74 -28.20 12.21 -9.56
N LEU A 75 -27.50 11.13 -9.84
CA LEU A 75 -26.74 10.95 -11.06
C LEU A 75 -27.64 10.31 -12.12
N SER A 76 -28.17 11.11 -13.03
CA SER A 76 -29.08 10.66 -14.09
C SER A 76 -28.35 10.39 -15.41
N PHE A 77 -28.82 9.39 -16.16
CA PHE A 77 -28.29 9.04 -17.47
C PHE A 77 -29.04 9.80 -18.57
N THR A 78 -28.50 10.93 -19.00
CA THR A 78 -29.14 11.81 -19.98
C THR A 78 -29.15 11.16 -21.37
N ASN A 79 -30.27 11.24 -22.08
CA ASN A 79 -30.46 10.62 -23.41
C ASN A 79 -30.23 9.09 -23.43
N ALA A 80 -30.31 8.42 -22.28
CA ALA A 80 -30.15 6.98 -22.17
C ALA A 80 -31.36 6.22 -22.76
N ASN A 81 -31.18 4.92 -22.98
CA ASN A 81 -32.22 4.06 -23.52
C ASN A 81 -33.45 4.01 -22.58
N THR A 82 -34.65 4.17 -23.13
CA THR A 82 -35.89 4.30 -22.34
C THR A 82 -36.35 3.02 -21.63
N ASN A 83 -35.77 1.87 -21.97
CA ASN A 83 -36.10 0.55 -21.41
C ASN A 83 -34.91 -0.08 -20.70
N LEU A 84 -34.17 0.73 -19.94
CA LEU A 84 -33.01 0.28 -19.19
C LEU A 84 -33.39 -0.78 -18.15
N PHE A 85 -32.81 -1.96 -18.32
CA PHE A 85 -32.96 -3.07 -17.40
C PHE A 85 -31.72 -3.18 -16.52
N LEU A 86 -31.92 -2.93 -15.23
CA LEU A 86 -30.91 -3.12 -14.21
C LEU A 86 -30.98 -4.55 -13.69
N GLU A 87 -29.90 -5.31 -13.84
CA GLU A 87 -29.78 -6.67 -13.31
C GLU A 87 -28.85 -6.73 -12.11
N GLY A 88 -29.22 -7.52 -11.10
CA GLY A 88 -28.32 -7.92 -10.02
C GLY A 88 -27.54 -9.15 -10.45
N VAL A 89 -26.21 -9.08 -10.34
CA VAL A 89 -25.28 -10.15 -10.72
C VAL A 89 -24.58 -10.68 -9.47
N SER A 90 -24.16 -11.94 -9.50
CA SER A 90 -23.43 -12.56 -8.39
C SER A 90 -24.25 -12.52 -7.08
N GLN A 91 -25.46 -13.11 -7.11
CA GLN A 91 -26.33 -13.21 -5.93
C GLN A 91 -25.56 -13.83 -4.76
N GLN A 92 -25.56 -13.16 -3.61
CA GLN A 92 -24.85 -13.65 -2.42
C GLN A 92 -25.72 -14.61 -1.61
N GLU A 93 -25.07 -15.38 -0.73
CA GLU A 93 -25.77 -16.28 0.19
C GLU A 93 -26.50 -15.52 1.30
N GLY A 94 -27.74 -15.96 1.59
CA GLY A 94 -28.59 -15.32 2.59
C GLY A 94 -29.69 -14.46 1.98
N TYR A 95 -30.53 -13.90 2.86
CA TYR A 95 -31.68 -13.09 2.46
C TYR A 95 -31.95 -11.97 3.47
N HIS A 96 -32.52 -10.87 2.97
CA HIS A 96 -33.09 -9.83 3.80
C HIS A 96 -34.59 -10.08 4.03
N HIS A 97 -35.04 -9.76 5.25
CA HIS A 97 -36.45 -9.80 5.63
C HIS A 97 -36.85 -8.41 6.15
N PHE A 98 -37.93 -7.86 5.62
CA PHE A 98 -38.43 -6.54 5.93
C PHE A 98 -39.84 -6.63 6.52
N PHE A 99 -39.96 -6.36 7.81
CA PHE A 99 -41.21 -6.34 8.56
C PHE A 99 -41.58 -4.89 8.91
N LYS A 100 -42.03 -4.13 7.91
CA LYS A 100 -42.40 -2.71 8.08
C LYS A 100 -43.88 -2.57 8.41
N GLY A 101 -44.20 -1.96 9.55
CA GLY A 101 -45.57 -1.73 10.01
C GLY A 101 -46.27 -3.00 10.55
N ASP A 102 -47.54 -2.84 10.91
CA ASP A 102 -48.40 -3.88 11.51
C ASP A 102 -49.17 -4.73 10.48
N ASP A 103 -49.17 -4.31 9.21
CA ASP A 103 -49.78 -5.05 8.10
C ASP A 103 -48.83 -6.13 7.55
N SER A 104 -49.05 -7.38 7.96
CA SER A 104 -48.22 -8.52 7.54
C SER A 104 -48.27 -8.81 6.04
N LEU A 105 -49.26 -8.28 5.29
CA LEU A 105 -49.31 -8.41 3.83
C LEU A 105 -48.29 -7.50 3.13
N LYS A 106 -47.74 -6.51 3.83
CA LYS A 106 -46.68 -5.62 3.33
C LYS A 106 -45.28 -6.09 3.69
N TRP A 107 -45.16 -7.17 4.46
CA TRP A 107 -43.87 -7.72 4.85
C TRP A 107 -43.22 -8.45 3.67
N GLN A 108 -41.93 -8.16 3.43
CA GLN A 108 -41.14 -8.81 2.39
C GLN A 108 -40.21 -9.84 3.03
N ASN A 109 -40.33 -11.09 2.60
CA ASN A 109 -39.50 -12.20 3.09
C ASN A 109 -38.60 -12.72 1.98
N GLY A 110 -37.38 -13.13 2.34
CA GLY A 110 -36.49 -13.82 1.39
C GLY A 110 -35.98 -12.91 0.28
N VAL A 111 -35.74 -11.63 0.56
CA VAL A 111 -35.27 -10.67 -0.44
C VAL A 111 -33.80 -10.92 -0.73
N SER A 112 -33.48 -11.30 -1.97
CA SER A 112 -32.11 -11.52 -2.44
C SER A 112 -31.27 -10.24 -2.45
N HIS A 113 -29.97 -10.42 -2.26
CA HIS A 113 -28.96 -9.39 -2.44
C HIS A 113 -27.85 -9.84 -3.41
N TYR A 114 -27.10 -8.89 -3.94
CA TYR A 114 -26.17 -9.10 -5.05
C TYR A 114 -24.86 -8.35 -4.79
N LYS A 115 -23.75 -8.88 -5.31
CA LYS A 115 -22.44 -8.21 -5.22
C LYS A 115 -22.29 -7.09 -6.24
N GLU A 116 -22.96 -7.23 -7.38
CA GLU A 116 -22.80 -6.37 -8.55
C GLU A 116 -24.17 -6.01 -9.14
N LEU A 117 -24.24 -4.83 -9.74
CA LEU A 117 -25.33 -4.39 -10.59
C LEU A 117 -24.80 -4.15 -11.99
N LYS A 118 -25.59 -4.52 -13.00
CA LYS A 118 -25.27 -4.24 -14.40
C LYS A 118 -26.43 -3.54 -15.08
N TYR A 119 -26.14 -2.39 -15.66
CA TYR A 119 -26.99 -1.71 -16.62
C TYR A 119 -26.50 -2.07 -18.02
N LYS A 120 -27.30 -2.84 -18.76
CA LYS A 120 -26.99 -3.18 -20.15
C LYS A 120 -27.53 -2.12 -21.09
N ALA A 121 -26.70 -1.72 -22.06
CA ALA A 121 -27.03 -0.73 -23.08
C ALA A 121 -27.64 0.53 -22.47
N VAL A 122 -26.93 1.17 -21.51
CA VAL A 122 -27.29 2.51 -21.00
C VAL A 122 -27.46 3.47 -22.18
N TRP A 123 -26.46 3.45 -23.06
CA TRP A 123 -26.55 3.98 -24.42
C TRP A 123 -26.24 2.87 -25.41
N GLN A 124 -26.43 3.14 -26.70
CA GLN A 124 -25.98 2.22 -27.74
C GLN A 124 -24.49 1.92 -27.59
N GLY A 125 -24.15 0.65 -27.40
CA GLY A 125 -22.77 0.19 -27.23
C GLY A 125 -22.12 0.51 -25.89
N VAL A 126 -22.88 1.02 -24.90
CA VAL A 126 -22.34 1.36 -23.57
C VAL A 126 -23.09 0.62 -22.46
N ASP A 127 -22.37 -0.22 -21.72
CA ASP A 127 -22.82 -0.84 -20.47
C ASP A 127 -22.23 -0.09 -19.26
N LEU A 128 -22.92 -0.15 -18.12
CA LEU A 128 -22.42 0.27 -16.81
C LEU A 128 -22.43 -0.92 -15.86
N GLU A 129 -21.29 -1.17 -15.23
CA GLU A 129 -21.17 -2.15 -14.15
C GLU A 129 -20.86 -1.43 -12.83
N ILE A 130 -21.59 -1.79 -11.78
CA ILE A 130 -21.40 -1.24 -10.43
C ILE A 130 -21.12 -2.39 -9.48
N SER A 131 -20.01 -2.31 -8.76
CA SER A 131 -19.67 -3.29 -7.71
C SER A 131 -19.69 -2.63 -6.34
N ALA A 132 -20.10 -3.40 -5.32
CA ALA A 132 -20.07 -3.00 -3.92
C ALA A 132 -19.00 -3.80 -3.18
N SER A 133 -18.23 -3.10 -2.35
CA SER A 133 -17.36 -3.71 -1.33
C SER A 133 -17.52 -2.96 -0.01
N ASP A 134 -16.89 -3.45 1.06
CA ASP A 134 -16.87 -2.76 2.36
C ASP A 134 -16.24 -1.36 2.32
N ASP A 135 -15.66 -1.01 1.18
CA ASP A 135 -14.92 0.20 0.99
C ASP A 135 -15.62 1.18 0.02
N GLY A 136 -16.72 0.79 -0.62
CA GLY A 136 -17.58 1.71 -1.37
C GLY A 136 -18.19 1.11 -2.64
N LEU A 137 -18.63 2.00 -3.52
CA LEU A 137 -19.19 1.66 -4.83
C LEU A 137 -18.17 1.98 -5.91
N LYS A 138 -17.90 1.03 -6.81
CA LYS A 138 -17.05 1.23 -7.99
C LYS A 138 -17.89 1.14 -9.27
N MET A 139 -17.71 2.08 -10.19
CA MET A 139 -18.40 2.15 -11.48
C MET A 139 -17.42 1.94 -12.63
N ASN A 140 -17.76 1.04 -13.56
CA ASN A 140 -17.04 0.82 -14.80
C ASN A 140 -17.96 1.14 -15.98
N TRP A 141 -17.49 1.96 -16.92
CA TRP A 141 -18.17 2.15 -18.20
C TRP A 141 -17.52 1.27 -19.26
N LEU A 142 -18.30 0.36 -19.86
CA LEU A 142 -17.83 -0.56 -20.87
C LEU A 142 -18.40 -0.15 -22.22
N LEU A 143 -17.54 0.32 -23.11
CA LEU A 143 -17.89 0.72 -24.46
C LEU A 143 -17.44 -0.37 -25.42
N ASP A 144 -18.34 -0.89 -26.24
CA ASP A 144 -17.97 -1.84 -27.31
C ASP A 144 -17.08 -1.20 -28.39
N SER A 145 -17.09 0.14 -28.46
CA SER A 145 -16.25 0.92 -29.34
C SER A 145 -16.04 2.36 -28.81
N PRO A 146 -14.84 2.98 -28.99
CA PRO A 146 -14.51 4.27 -28.38
C PRO A 146 -15.36 5.44 -28.87
N GLU A 147 -15.96 5.36 -30.07
CA GLU A 147 -16.86 6.42 -30.59
C GLU A 147 -18.10 6.64 -29.72
N HIS A 148 -18.48 5.63 -28.93
CA HIS A 148 -19.64 5.74 -28.05
C HIS A 148 -19.38 6.60 -26.81
N ILE A 149 -18.16 7.10 -26.58
CA ILE A 149 -17.84 7.92 -25.41
C ILE A 149 -18.68 9.20 -25.32
N THR A 150 -18.96 9.80 -26.46
CA THR A 150 -19.79 11.02 -26.54
C THR A 150 -21.26 10.78 -26.20
N SER A 151 -21.70 9.51 -26.18
CA SER A 151 -23.04 9.14 -25.73
C SER A 151 -23.18 9.22 -24.22
N ILE A 152 -22.08 9.11 -23.46
CA ILE A 152 -22.12 9.14 -22.00
C ILE A 152 -22.35 10.57 -21.55
N GLN A 153 -23.58 10.85 -21.11
CA GLN A 153 -24.00 12.13 -20.58
C GLN A 153 -24.66 11.91 -19.22
N LEU A 154 -24.03 12.47 -18.20
CA LEU A 154 -24.39 12.30 -16.81
C LEU A 154 -24.85 13.64 -16.25
N HIS A 155 -26.04 13.67 -15.66
CA HIS A 155 -26.61 14.87 -15.05
C HIS A 155 -26.64 14.73 -13.54
N TRP A 156 -26.10 15.71 -12.81
CA TRP A 156 -26.11 15.77 -11.35
C TRP A 156 -27.21 16.69 -10.83
N GLU A 157 -28.37 16.11 -10.51
CA GLU A 157 -29.47 16.82 -9.85
C GLU A 157 -29.20 16.89 -8.33
N GLY A 158 -29.49 18.04 -7.71
CA GLY A 158 -29.25 18.28 -6.28
C GLY A 158 -27.83 18.76 -5.94
N ALA A 159 -26.93 18.82 -6.93
CA ALA A 159 -25.65 19.52 -6.81
C ALA A 159 -25.87 21.04 -6.92
N GLU A 160 -25.00 21.81 -6.27
CA GLU A 160 -24.93 23.28 -6.38
C GLU A 160 -24.04 23.70 -7.56
N SER A 161 -22.97 22.93 -7.82
CA SER A 161 -22.11 23.08 -9.00
C SER A 161 -21.24 21.85 -9.20
N LEU A 162 -20.78 21.68 -10.44
CA LEU A 162 -19.70 20.77 -10.81
C LEU A 162 -18.44 21.56 -11.14
N GLU A 163 -17.29 21.06 -10.71
CA GLU A 163 -15.97 21.61 -11.02
C GLU A 163 -15.02 20.45 -11.39
N ILE A 164 -14.09 20.70 -12.30
CA ILE A 164 -12.95 19.81 -12.54
C ILE A 164 -11.73 20.50 -11.98
N ASP A 165 -11.06 19.87 -11.01
CA ASP A 165 -9.88 20.44 -10.36
C ASP A 165 -8.63 20.38 -11.26
N GLU A 166 -7.52 20.98 -10.80
CA GLU A 166 -6.25 21.00 -11.53
C GLU A 166 -5.62 19.61 -11.76
N THR A 167 -6.07 18.59 -11.03
CA THR A 167 -5.62 17.20 -11.15
C THR A 167 -6.57 16.35 -12.01
N GLY A 168 -7.67 16.93 -12.51
CA GLY A 168 -8.64 16.27 -13.37
C GLY A 168 -9.76 15.53 -12.62
N ASN A 169 -9.87 15.67 -11.30
CA ASN A 169 -10.98 15.08 -10.54
C ASN A 169 -12.27 15.90 -10.73
N LEU A 170 -13.41 15.23 -10.65
CA LEU A 170 -14.72 15.88 -10.61
C LEU A 170 -15.11 16.19 -9.15
N LEU A 171 -15.36 17.46 -8.86
CA LEU A 171 -15.93 17.96 -7.62
C LEU A 171 -17.42 18.23 -7.81
N VAL A 172 -18.26 17.51 -7.07
CA VAL A 172 -19.71 17.70 -7.02
C VAL A 172 -20.04 18.44 -5.71
N HIS A 173 -20.20 19.76 -5.79
CA HIS A 173 -20.52 20.58 -4.63
C HIS A 173 -22.00 20.48 -4.29
N HIS A 174 -22.32 20.40 -3.01
CA HIS A 174 -23.70 20.33 -2.52
C HIS A 174 -23.82 20.90 -1.10
N ALA A 175 -25.06 21.08 -0.62
CA ALA A 175 -25.34 21.78 0.64
C ALA A 175 -24.66 21.21 1.91
N LEU A 176 -24.16 19.97 1.88
CA LEU A 176 -23.48 19.33 3.02
C LEU A 176 -21.97 19.17 2.83
N GLY A 177 -21.42 19.55 1.67
CA GLY A 177 -20.00 19.38 1.37
C GLY A 177 -19.71 19.19 -0.11
N THR A 178 -18.60 18.53 -0.40
CA THR A 178 -18.18 18.20 -1.77
C THR A 178 -17.99 16.70 -1.88
N LEU A 179 -18.62 16.09 -2.88
CA LEU A 179 -18.34 14.72 -3.29
C LEU A 179 -17.29 14.77 -4.40
N THR A 180 -16.14 14.14 -4.18
CA THR A 180 -15.06 14.04 -5.17
C THR A 180 -15.10 12.69 -5.87
N ASP A 181 -15.12 12.70 -7.20
CA ASP A 181 -14.91 11.55 -8.07
C ASP A 181 -13.57 11.71 -8.80
N LEU A 182 -12.73 10.68 -8.79
CA LEU A 182 -11.35 10.79 -9.25
C LEU A 182 -11.27 10.87 -10.78
N ALA A 183 -10.22 11.49 -11.31
CA ALA A 183 -9.97 11.56 -12.74
C ALA A 183 -10.13 10.17 -13.42
N PRO A 184 -10.85 10.09 -14.56
CA PRO A 184 -11.17 8.82 -15.18
C PRO A 184 -9.96 8.25 -15.89
N ILE A 185 -9.79 6.93 -15.80
CA ILE A 185 -8.75 6.22 -16.54
C ILE A 185 -9.45 5.30 -17.51
N ALA A 186 -8.96 5.26 -18.75
CA ALA A 186 -9.49 4.36 -19.75
C ALA A 186 -8.41 3.46 -20.33
N TYR A 187 -8.82 2.31 -20.85
CA TYR A 187 -7.93 1.38 -21.53
C TYR A 187 -8.68 0.54 -22.57
N GLN A 188 -7.92 -0.01 -23.51
CA GLN A 188 -8.38 -1.00 -24.50
C GLN A 188 -7.66 -2.32 -24.28
N GLN A 189 -8.34 -3.43 -24.52
CA GLN A 189 -7.71 -4.75 -24.50
C GLN A 189 -7.48 -5.25 -25.92
N ILE A 190 -6.22 -5.24 -26.37
CA ILE A 190 -5.81 -5.62 -27.72
C ILE A 190 -4.95 -6.89 -27.64
N ASN A 191 -5.43 -8.00 -28.18
CA ASN A 191 -4.72 -9.30 -28.15
C ASN A 191 -4.31 -9.76 -26.73
N GLY A 192 -5.12 -9.43 -25.71
CA GLY A 192 -4.83 -9.75 -24.31
C GLY A 192 -3.92 -8.74 -23.59
N ILE A 193 -3.48 -7.67 -24.28
CA ILE A 193 -2.66 -6.59 -23.71
C ILE A 193 -3.56 -5.40 -23.38
N VAL A 194 -3.44 -4.87 -22.16
CA VAL A 194 -4.10 -3.62 -21.75
C VAL A 194 -3.29 -2.44 -22.27
N ILE A 195 -3.92 -1.61 -23.10
CA ILE A 195 -3.34 -0.40 -23.68
C ILE A 195 -4.07 0.80 -23.07
N PRO A 196 -3.38 1.66 -22.29
CA PRO A 196 -4.01 2.83 -21.70
C PRO A 196 -4.48 3.81 -22.77
N VAL A 197 -5.61 4.46 -22.51
CA VAL A 197 -6.17 5.54 -23.32
C VAL A 197 -6.42 6.73 -22.41
N ASN A 198 -5.90 7.91 -22.79
CA ASN A 198 -6.13 9.10 -21.99
C ASN A 198 -7.62 9.45 -22.05
N CYS A 199 -8.21 9.58 -20.87
CA CYS A 199 -9.60 9.94 -20.69
C CYS A 199 -9.65 11.11 -19.72
N ALA A 200 -10.55 12.05 -19.93
CA ALA A 200 -10.79 13.16 -19.02
C ALA A 200 -12.30 13.36 -18.84
N TYR A 201 -12.70 13.94 -17.72
CA TYR A 201 -14.05 14.47 -17.59
C TYR A 201 -14.26 15.64 -18.56
N GLN A 202 -15.42 15.66 -19.21
CA GLN A 202 -15.83 16.77 -20.05
C GLN A 202 -17.06 17.45 -19.44
N LEU A 203 -16.88 18.67 -18.94
CA LEU A 203 -17.98 19.46 -18.42
C LEU A 203 -18.78 20.07 -19.58
N TYR A 204 -20.06 19.73 -19.70
CA TYR A 204 -20.95 20.30 -20.73
C TYR A 204 -21.64 21.58 -20.23
N ASN A 205 -21.96 21.65 -18.94
CA ASN A 205 -22.44 22.83 -18.23
C ASN A 205 -22.32 22.62 -16.70
N ASN A 206 -22.95 23.47 -15.89
CA ASN A 206 -22.83 23.42 -14.43
C ASN A 206 -23.27 22.11 -13.77
N PHE A 207 -24.03 21.24 -14.47
CA PHE A 207 -24.62 20.02 -13.92
C PHE A 207 -24.48 18.80 -14.83
N ASP A 208 -24.04 18.98 -16.08
CA ASP A 208 -23.86 17.89 -17.05
C ASP A 208 -22.38 17.61 -17.30
N ILE A 209 -22.01 16.33 -17.23
CA ILE A 209 -20.65 15.83 -17.43
C ILE A 209 -20.64 14.60 -18.34
N GLY A 210 -19.56 14.41 -19.07
CA GLY A 210 -19.27 13.20 -19.81
C GLY A 210 -17.78 12.90 -19.77
N PHE A 211 -17.32 12.18 -20.78
CA PHE A 211 -15.92 11.83 -20.93
C PHE A 211 -15.41 12.25 -22.31
N GLU A 212 -14.15 12.62 -22.38
CA GLU A 212 -13.44 12.82 -23.65
C GLU A 212 -12.18 11.96 -23.71
N LEU A 213 -11.87 11.44 -24.90
CA LEU A 213 -10.61 10.76 -25.16
C LEU A 213 -9.59 11.73 -25.72
N VAL A 214 -8.37 11.67 -25.20
CA VAL A 214 -7.27 12.54 -25.62
C VAL A 214 -6.14 11.69 -26.22
N GLY A 215 -5.62 12.11 -27.37
CA GLY A 215 -4.49 11.43 -28.00
C GLY A 215 -4.88 10.19 -28.82
N ASN A 216 -3.99 9.20 -28.86
CA ASN A 216 -4.10 8.05 -29.74
C ASN A 216 -4.85 6.89 -29.06
N TYR A 217 -5.83 6.33 -29.77
CA TYR A 217 -6.53 5.09 -29.42
C TYR A 217 -6.95 4.38 -30.71
N SER A 218 -7.23 3.08 -30.63
CA SER A 218 -7.70 2.32 -31.80
C SER A 218 -9.22 2.33 -31.88
N SER A 219 -9.82 2.71 -33.01
CA SER A 219 -11.27 2.62 -33.17
C SER A 219 -11.82 1.18 -33.20
N ASP A 220 -10.94 0.19 -33.39
CA ASP A 220 -11.37 -1.19 -33.67
C ASP A 220 -11.54 -2.04 -32.39
N PHE A 221 -11.29 -1.48 -31.20
CA PHE A 221 -11.28 -2.23 -29.95
C PHE A 221 -12.17 -1.58 -28.88
N PRO A 222 -12.86 -2.39 -28.05
CA PRO A 222 -13.62 -1.89 -26.92
C PRO A 222 -12.78 -1.03 -25.97
N LEU A 223 -13.45 -0.11 -25.29
CA LEU A 223 -12.86 0.78 -24.28
C LEU A 223 -13.53 0.50 -22.93
N VAL A 224 -12.73 0.40 -21.88
CA VAL A 224 -13.23 0.43 -20.50
C VAL A 224 -12.77 1.73 -19.85
N ILE A 225 -13.67 2.44 -19.20
CA ILE A 225 -13.36 3.56 -18.31
C ILE A 225 -13.54 3.06 -16.87
N ASP A 226 -12.41 2.99 -16.16
CA ASP A 226 -12.26 2.49 -14.80
C ASP A 226 -11.34 3.46 -14.03
N PRO A 227 -11.89 4.41 -13.26
CA PRO A 227 -11.05 5.26 -12.41
C PRO A 227 -10.48 4.42 -11.26
N ILE A 228 -9.21 3.94 -11.31
CA ILE A 228 -8.36 3.48 -10.17
C ILE A 228 -6.90 3.13 -10.66
N LEU A 229 -6.10 4.13 -11.02
CA LEU A 229 -4.62 4.10 -11.12
C LEU A 229 -4.11 5.54 -11.28
N GLN A 230 -3.70 6.20 -10.19
CA GLN A 230 -3.40 7.64 -10.24
C GLN A 230 -2.17 7.95 -11.08
N TYR A 231 -1.05 7.25 -10.84
CA TYR A 231 0.05 7.23 -11.82
C TYR A 231 0.86 5.94 -11.74
N SER A 232 1.54 5.63 -12.84
CA SER A 232 2.54 4.55 -12.89
C SER A 232 3.59 4.92 -13.93
N THR A 233 4.85 4.85 -13.55
CA THR A 233 5.97 5.33 -14.37
C THR A 233 7.16 4.39 -14.27
N TYR A 234 7.95 4.31 -15.34
CA TYR A 234 9.33 3.86 -15.22
C TYR A 234 10.19 4.93 -14.54
N LEU A 235 11.36 4.54 -14.05
CA LEU A 235 12.44 5.39 -13.59
C LEU A 235 13.75 4.72 -13.97
N GLY A 236 14.31 5.14 -15.09
CA GLY A 236 15.48 4.47 -15.64
C GLY A 236 16.32 5.33 -16.57
N GLY A 237 17.46 4.77 -16.92
CA GLY A 237 18.41 5.30 -17.89
C GLY A 237 18.86 4.17 -18.81
N ALA A 238 20.09 4.22 -19.31
CA ALA A 238 20.63 3.08 -20.04
C ALA A 238 20.85 1.87 -19.09
N ASP A 239 20.75 0.63 -19.58
CA ASP A 239 21.07 -0.60 -18.85
C ASP A 239 20.18 -0.93 -17.63
N ILE A 240 20.69 -1.00 -16.38
CA ILE A 240 19.93 -1.56 -15.25
C ILE A 240 19.75 -0.53 -14.14
N GLN A 241 18.50 -0.37 -13.69
CA GLN A 241 18.14 0.42 -12.51
C GLN A 241 17.28 -0.41 -11.56
N TYR A 242 17.64 -0.33 -10.28
CA TYR A 242 16.91 -1.02 -9.23
C TYR A 242 16.16 -0.02 -8.37
N GLY A 243 14.85 -0.19 -8.17
CA GLY A 243 14.11 0.45 -7.08
C GLY A 243 14.10 -0.47 -5.87
N GLN A 244 14.59 0.01 -4.72
CA GLN A 244 14.75 -0.84 -3.52
C GLN A 244 13.75 -0.50 -2.42
N SER A 245 13.54 0.78 -2.13
CA SER A 245 12.63 1.22 -1.08
C SER A 245 12.01 2.57 -1.41
N ILE A 246 10.86 2.84 -0.81
CA ILE A 246 10.04 4.04 -1.05
C ILE A 246 9.59 4.66 0.27
N ALA A 247 9.59 5.98 0.32
CA ALA A 247 8.94 6.79 1.35
C ALA A 247 8.02 7.82 0.69
N VAL A 248 7.04 8.34 1.42
CA VAL A 248 6.05 9.29 0.87
C VAL A 248 5.85 10.40 1.88
N ASP A 249 5.86 11.65 1.43
CA ASP A 249 5.54 12.80 2.28
C ASP A 249 4.02 13.03 2.37
N ASP A 250 3.59 13.87 3.31
CA ASP A 250 2.17 14.22 3.52
C ASP A 250 1.56 15.08 2.39
N GLN A 251 2.37 15.50 1.42
CA GLN A 251 1.96 16.17 0.19
C GLN A 251 1.83 15.18 -0.98
N GLY A 252 2.13 13.89 -0.75
CA GLY A 252 1.99 12.81 -1.72
C GLY A 252 3.17 12.68 -2.69
N HIS A 253 4.31 13.29 -2.42
CA HIS A 253 5.52 13.08 -3.21
C HIS A 253 6.18 11.75 -2.83
N ALA A 254 6.43 10.90 -3.82
CA ALA A 254 7.17 9.66 -3.63
C ALA A 254 8.69 9.91 -3.65
N TYR A 255 9.38 9.37 -2.65
CA TYR A 255 10.83 9.34 -2.54
C TYR A 255 11.32 7.92 -2.74
N VAL A 256 12.13 7.69 -3.76
CA VAL A 256 12.65 6.36 -4.11
C VAL A 256 14.15 6.33 -3.90
N VAL A 257 14.62 5.26 -3.26
CA VAL A 257 16.04 4.90 -3.23
C VAL A 257 16.29 3.64 -4.05
N GLY A 258 17.45 3.61 -4.67
CA GLY A 258 17.96 2.43 -5.34
C GLY A 258 19.41 2.57 -5.76
N TYR A 259 19.79 1.85 -6.81
CA TYR A 259 21.10 1.98 -7.42
C TYR A 259 21.06 1.73 -8.93
N VAL A 260 22.04 2.29 -9.62
CA VAL A 260 22.21 2.15 -11.07
C VAL A 260 23.61 1.64 -11.38
N ASN A 261 23.79 0.94 -12.49
CA ASN A 261 25.10 0.43 -12.92
C ASN A 261 25.68 1.17 -14.14
N SER A 262 25.09 2.32 -14.50
CA SER A 262 25.29 2.96 -15.80
C SER A 262 25.10 4.47 -15.76
N THR A 263 25.62 5.13 -16.81
CA THR A 263 25.37 6.54 -17.08
C THR A 263 23.99 6.76 -17.69
N GLY A 264 23.41 7.95 -17.50
CA GLY A 264 22.18 8.37 -18.17
C GLY A 264 20.92 8.17 -17.33
N PHE A 265 21.06 7.83 -16.05
CA PHE A 265 19.98 7.96 -15.09
C PHE A 265 19.57 9.45 -14.97
N PRO A 266 18.27 9.76 -14.85
CA PRO A 266 17.83 11.13 -14.73
C PRO A 266 18.35 11.79 -13.45
N VAL A 267 18.89 13.00 -13.60
CA VAL A 267 19.30 13.88 -12.49
C VAL A 267 18.72 15.27 -12.72
N THR A 268 18.42 15.99 -11.64
CA THR A 268 17.87 17.35 -11.73
C THR A 268 18.95 18.42 -11.57
N PRO A 269 18.78 19.61 -12.15
CA PRO A 269 19.67 20.74 -11.89
C PRO A 269 19.68 21.08 -10.39
N GLY A 270 20.87 21.29 -9.84
CA GLY A 270 21.04 21.63 -8.41
C GLY A 270 21.05 20.42 -7.48
N ALA A 271 20.86 19.19 -7.98
CA ALA A 271 21.05 17.97 -7.21
C ALA A 271 22.46 17.85 -6.63
N PHE A 272 22.58 17.20 -5.47
CA PHE A 272 23.84 17.02 -4.74
C PHE A 272 24.95 16.42 -5.62
N GLN A 273 24.65 15.36 -6.38
CA GLN A 273 25.57 14.70 -7.29
C GLN A 273 24.87 14.42 -8.62
N THR A 274 25.35 15.05 -9.69
CA THR A 274 24.77 14.95 -11.03
C THR A 274 25.56 14.02 -11.96
N THR A 275 26.61 13.37 -11.47
CA THR A 275 27.48 12.49 -12.26
C THR A 275 27.68 11.15 -11.60
N PHE A 276 27.37 10.10 -12.35
CA PHE A 276 27.74 8.73 -12.03
C PHE A 276 29.27 8.61 -11.90
N SER A 277 29.74 8.07 -10.77
CA SER A 277 31.16 8.12 -10.37
C SER A 277 31.78 6.75 -10.12
N GLY A 278 30.99 5.67 -10.11
CA GLY A 278 31.43 4.31 -9.75
C GLY A 278 31.12 3.23 -10.79
N ASN A 279 31.09 1.98 -10.32
CA ASN A 279 30.54 0.82 -11.05
C ASN A 279 29.05 0.66 -10.79
N GLU A 280 28.62 1.02 -9.58
CA GLU A 280 27.22 1.20 -9.21
C GLU A 280 27.16 2.38 -8.25
N ASP A 281 26.20 3.27 -8.43
CA ASP A 281 25.96 4.39 -7.52
C ASP A 281 24.53 4.28 -6.99
N ALA A 282 24.34 4.61 -5.71
CA ALA A 282 23.02 4.80 -5.17
C ALA A 282 22.38 6.04 -5.82
N TYR A 283 21.05 6.08 -5.84
CA TYR A 283 20.31 7.28 -6.22
C TYR A 283 19.18 7.53 -5.25
N VAL A 284 18.73 8.80 -5.21
CA VAL A 284 17.52 9.23 -4.50
C VAL A 284 16.73 10.13 -5.42
N THR A 285 15.47 9.78 -5.66
CA THR A 285 14.56 10.50 -6.55
C THR A 285 13.30 10.90 -5.80
N LYS A 286 12.94 12.18 -5.83
CA LYS A 286 11.65 12.71 -5.37
C LYS A 286 10.77 13.04 -6.57
N PHE A 287 9.61 12.40 -6.69
CA PHE A 287 8.61 12.68 -7.73
C PHE A 287 7.69 13.82 -7.32
N SER A 288 7.11 14.54 -8.30
CA SER A 288 5.90 15.34 -8.07
C SER A 288 4.76 14.44 -7.57
N SER A 289 3.80 14.99 -6.82
CA SER A 289 2.68 14.22 -6.24
C SER A 289 1.77 13.54 -7.28
N ASN A 290 1.81 14.03 -8.52
CA ASN A 290 1.12 13.47 -9.70
C ASN A 290 2.00 12.51 -10.54
N GLY A 291 3.29 12.34 -10.22
CA GLY A 291 4.20 11.42 -10.91
C GLY A 291 4.65 11.85 -12.31
N GLU A 292 4.32 13.06 -12.76
CA GLU A 292 4.66 13.56 -14.11
C GLU A 292 6.08 14.15 -14.20
N SER A 293 6.68 14.51 -13.07
CA SER A 293 7.99 15.18 -13.02
C SER A 293 8.81 14.77 -11.80
N LEU A 294 10.11 15.08 -11.83
CA LEU A 294 10.99 14.90 -10.68
C LEU A 294 11.17 16.26 -9.98
N VAL A 295 10.84 16.32 -8.69
CA VAL A 295 11.20 17.46 -7.83
C VAL A 295 12.72 17.52 -7.69
N TYR A 296 13.34 16.38 -7.39
CA TYR A 296 14.78 16.22 -7.52
C TYR A 296 15.17 14.77 -7.86
N SER A 297 16.36 14.59 -8.42
CA SER A 297 17.01 13.28 -8.55
C SER A 297 18.52 13.45 -8.48
N THR A 298 19.15 12.72 -7.57
CA THR A 298 20.59 12.79 -7.29
C THR A 298 21.20 11.41 -7.22
N TYR A 299 22.45 11.30 -7.67
CA TYR A 299 23.31 10.18 -7.28
C TYR A 299 23.76 10.34 -5.81
N LEU A 300 24.26 9.25 -5.24
CA LEU A 300 24.94 9.19 -3.96
C LEU A 300 25.98 8.06 -4.03
N GLY A 301 27.23 8.40 -4.33
CA GLY A 301 28.27 7.40 -4.49
C GLY A 301 29.67 7.96 -4.73
N GLY A 302 30.64 7.06 -4.75
CA GLY A 302 32.04 7.30 -5.04
C GLY A 302 32.52 6.46 -6.22
N ASN A 303 33.76 5.96 -6.16
CA ASN A 303 34.42 5.26 -7.27
C ASN A 303 34.20 3.74 -7.32
N GLY A 304 33.39 3.20 -6.42
CA GLY A 304 33.19 1.79 -6.17
C GLY A 304 31.77 1.32 -6.51
N ILE A 305 31.25 0.39 -5.71
CA ILE A 305 29.87 -0.07 -5.74
C ILE A 305 29.18 0.55 -4.55
N ASP A 306 28.15 1.35 -4.78
CA ASP A 306 27.35 2.00 -3.76
C ASP A 306 25.88 1.68 -4.03
N ARG A 307 25.19 1.11 -3.04
CA ARG A 307 23.79 0.70 -3.18
C ARG A 307 22.96 1.29 -2.06
N GLY A 308 21.92 2.05 -2.40
CA GLY A 308 20.90 2.47 -1.45
C GLY A 308 19.83 1.38 -1.33
N LEU A 309 19.52 0.99 -0.09
CA LEU A 309 18.65 -0.14 0.21
C LEU A 309 17.41 0.26 1.03
N GLY A 310 17.54 1.22 1.94
CA GLY A 310 16.44 1.71 2.78
C GLY A 310 16.32 3.23 2.74
N ILE A 311 15.08 3.74 2.81
CA ILE A 311 14.77 5.18 2.87
C ILE A 311 13.67 5.47 3.90
N SER A 312 13.81 6.59 4.61
CA SER A 312 12.78 7.14 5.51
C SER A 312 12.84 8.67 5.47
N LEU A 313 11.81 9.34 5.97
CA LEU A 313 11.69 10.81 6.01
C LEU A 313 11.55 11.31 7.44
N ASP A 314 12.00 12.53 7.72
CA ASP A 314 11.57 13.30 8.89
C ASP A 314 10.40 14.24 8.55
N ASP A 315 9.92 14.96 9.56
CA ASP A 315 8.83 15.93 9.45
C ASP A 315 9.21 17.16 8.60
N GLU A 316 10.50 17.37 8.33
CA GLU A 316 11.00 18.38 7.37
C GLU A 316 11.15 17.82 5.93
N TYR A 317 10.71 16.59 5.69
CA TYR A 317 10.80 15.86 4.42
C TYR A 317 12.23 15.70 3.88
N CYS A 318 13.22 15.68 4.78
CA CYS A 318 14.60 15.30 4.47
C CYS A 318 14.69 13.77 4.34
N ALA A 319 15.38 13.30 3.30
CA ALA A 319 15.52 11.87 3.05
C ALA A 319 16.69 11.27 3.82
N TYR A 320 16.43 10.23 4.61
CA TYR A 320 17.43 9.42 5.29
C TYR A 320 17.62 8.13 4.54
N VAL A 321 18.85 7.82 4.19
CA VAL A 321 19.21 6.72 3.31
C VAL A 321 20.30 5.88 3.93
N THR A 322 20.13 4.56 3.84
CA THR A 322 21.14 3.58 4.26
C THR A 322 21.45 2.59 3.15
N GLY A 323 22.60 1.95 3.22
CA GLY A 323 22.98 0.91 2.26
C GLY A 323 24.40 0.39 2.42
N GLU A 324 24.96 -0.16 1.35
CA GLU A 324 26.36 -0.59 1.28
C GLU A 324 27.21 0.33 0.39
N THR A 325 28.48 0.42 0.72
CA THR A 325 29.49 1.14 -0.08
C THR A 325 30.78 0.35 -0.16
N ARG A 326 31.35 0.28 -1.36
CA ARG A 326 32.71 -0.22 -1.62
C ARG A 326 33.63 0.93 -2.05
N SER A 327 33.13 2.16 -2.06
CA SER A 327 33.85 3.38 -2.41
C SER A 327 34.78 3.85 -1.30
N ILE A 328 36.01 4.20 -1.67
CA ILE A 328 36.96 4.82 -0.71
C ILE A 328 36.61 6.30 -0.50
N ASN A 329 36.06 6.92 -1.54
CA ASN A 329 35.66 8.32 -1.63
C ASN A 329 34.13 8.48 -1.59
N PHE A 330 33.41 7.59 -0.90
CA PHE A 330 31.98 7.81 -0.66
C PHE A 330 31.78 9.21 -0.03
N PRO A 331 30.71 9.95 -0.36
CA PRO A 331 30.53 11.30 0.17
C PRO A 331 30.27 11.30 1.67
N ILE A 332 31.16 11.88 2.48
CA ILE A 332 31.06 11.96 3.95
C ILE A 332 31.07 13.43 4.38
N THR A 333 30.23 13.82 5.34
CA THR A 333 30.21 15.20 5.83
C THR A 333 31.23 15.44 6.95
N PRO A 334 31.76 16.67 7.09
CA PRO A 334 32.53 17.03 8.27
C PRO A 334 31.71 16.82 9.55
N GLY A 335 32.34 16.28 10.59
CA GLY A 335 31.69 16.04 11.88
C GLY A 335 30.91 14.72 11.98
N ALA A 336 30.84 13.92 10.91
CA ALA A 336 30.24 12.60 10.93
C ALA A 336 30.88 11.67 11.98
N PHE A 337 30.08 10.81 12.60
CA PHE A 337 30.56 9.90 13.66
C PHE A 337 31.64 8.91 13.18
N GLN A 338 31.67 8.58 11.89
CA GLN A 338 32.72 7.76 11.28
C GLN A 338 33.15 8.34 9.93
N THR A 339 34.35 8.94 9.90
CA THR A 339 34.94 9.55 8.70
C THR A 339 35.97 8.66 8.01
N THR A 340 36.36 7.54 8.62
CA THR A 340 37.25 6.54 8.02
C THR A 340 36.43 5.47 7.31
N ARG A 341 36.97 4.94 6.20
CA ARG A 341 36.30 3.96 5.34
C ARG A 341 35.54 2.90 6.13
N GLY A 342 34.23 2.91 5.95
CA GLY A 342 33.35 1.79 6.28
C GLY A 342 32.83 1.13 5.02
N TYR A 343 31.85 0.24 5.21
CA TYR A 343 31.24 -0.52 4.13
C TYR A 343 29.71 -0.43 4.09
N MET A 344 29.15 0.27 5.07
CA MET A 344 27.78 0.78 5.06
C MET A 344 27.83 2.29 5.17
N PHE A 345 26.72 2.95 4.88
CA PHE A 345 26.57 4.39 5.05
C PHE A 345 25.21 4.72 5.66
N VAL A 346 25.14 5.89 6.31
CA VAL A 346 23.90 6.53 6.73
C VAL A 346 23.98 8.00 6.32
N THR A 347 23.04 8.44 5.49
CA THR A 347 23.04 9.77 4.87
C THR A 347 21.70 10.46 5.07
N LYS A 348 21.71 11.71 5.52
CA LYS A 348 20.54 12.60 5.51
C LYS A 348 20.72 13.64 4.41
N ILE A 349 19.81 13.65 3.45
CA ILE A 349 19.77 14.58 2.32
C ILE A 349 18.76 15.69 2.62
N ALA A 350 19.12 16.94 2.33
CA ALA A 350 18.19 18.06 2.44
C ALA A 350 16.93 17.84 1.58
N ALA A 351 15.80 18.41 1.99
CA ALA A 351 14.51 18.21 1.33
C ALA A 351 14.48 18.65 -0.15
N ASP A 352 15.39 19.53 -0.58
CA ASP A 352 15.57 19.95 -1.96
C ASP A 352 16.47 19.03 -2.79
N GLY A 353 17.10 18.03 -2.17
CA GLY A 353 18.04 17.10 -2.81
C GLY A 353 19.41 17.71 -3.15
N GLY A 354 19.68 18.96 -2.80
CA GLY A 354 20.86 19.71 -3.25
C GLY A 354 22.09 19.58 -2.35
N SER A 355 21.93 19.07 -1.13
CA SER A 355 23.03 18.93 -0.18
C SER A 355 22.83 17.78 0.80
N LEU A 356 23.93 17.30 1.40
CA LEU A 356 23.90 16.36 2.52
C LEU A 356 23.89 17.16 3.83
N ILE A 357 22.87 16.95 4.66
CA ILE A 357 22.82 17.49 6.02
C ILE A 357 23.88 16.77 6.86
N TYR A 358 23.90 15.44 6.77
CA TYR A 358 25.03 14.64 7.22
C TYR A 358 25.19 13.39 6.35
N SER A 359 26.40 12.83 6.33
CA SER A 359 26.66 11.49 5.83
C SER A 359 27.84 10.89 6.56
N SER A 360 27.69 9.67 7.04
CA SER A 360 28.70 8.93 7.78
C SER A 360 28.85 7.52 7.23
N PHE A 361 30.06 6.98 7.30
CA PHE A 361 30.24 5.54 7.19
C PHE A 361 29.64 4.82 8.40
N LEU A 362 29.43 3.51 8.27
CA LEU A 362 29.15 2.59 9.36
C LEU A 362 29.85 1.25 9.11
N GLY A 363 30.38 0.64 10.17
CA GLY A 363 31.07 -0.64 10.11
C GLY A 363 32.45 -0.57 9.43
N ASN A 364 33.14 -1.71 9.36
CA ASN A 364 34.49 -1.85 8.82
C ASN A 364 34.77 -3.20 8.12
N SER A 365 33.76 -4.07 7.92
CA SER A 365 33.90 -5.33 7.22
C SER A 365 33.30 -5.24 5.82
N ASN A 366 33.98 -5.82 4.83
CA ASN A 366 33.52 -5.85 3.45
C ASN A 366 32.33 -6.80 3.21
N THR A 367 31.78 -7.41 4.26
CA THR A 367 30.55 -8.20 4.25
C THR A 367 29.36 -7.47 4.88
N ASP A 368 29.60 -6.28 5.44
CA ASP A 368 28.56 -5.48 6.08
C ASP A 368 27.58 -4.93 5.06
N ILE A 369 26.30 -4.99 5.40
CA ILE A 369 25.18 -4.44 4.63
C ILE A 369 24.16 -3.89 5.62
N SER A 370 23.72 -2.65 5.40
CA SER A 370 22.56 -2.07 6.10
C SER A 370 21.34 -2.17 5.20
N TYR A 371 20.29 -2.82 5.68
CA TYR A 371 19.13 -3.19 4.86
C TYR A 371 18.01 -2.16 4.95
N ASP A 372 17.77 -1.61 6.14
CA ASP A 372 16.60 -0.78 6.39
C ASP A 372 16.86 0.33 7.43
N ILE A 373 16.06 1.39 7.36
CA ILE A 373 16.17 2.61 8.16
C ILE A 373 14.80 3.14 8.56
N ALA A 374 14.66 3.53 9.83
CA ALA A 374 13.51 4.27 10.34
C ALA A 374 13.97 5.53 11.06
N VAL A 375 13.12 6.56 11.13
CA VAL A 375 13.44 7.86 11.75
C VAL A 375 12.40 8.18 12.82
N ASP A 376 12.85 8.62 14.00
CA ASP A 376 11.94 9.09 15.05
C ASP A 376 11.58 10.57 14.85
N SER A 377 10.55 11.03 15.57
CA SER A 377 10.09 12.43 15.53
C SER A 377 11.10 13.45 16.08
N GLN A 378 12.25 13.00 16.59
CA GLN A 378 13.36 13.88 16.98
C GLN A 378 14.44 13.94 15.89
N GLY A 379 14.25 13.26 14.76
CA GLY A 379 15.19 13.19 13.64
C GLY A 379 16.33 12.18 13.84
N SER A 380 16.24 11.27 14.82
CA SER A 380 17.26 10.24 15.00
C SER A 380 17.01 9.07 14.03
N ALA A 381 18.04 8.68 13.28
CA ALA A 381 17.97 7.53 12.38
C ALA A 381 18.29 6.22 13.11
N TYR A 382 17.46 5.20 12.88
CA TYR A 382 17.63 3.84 13.35
C TYR A 382 17.94 2.95 12.16
N VAL A 383 19.12 2.34 12.15
CA VAL A 383 19.63 1.54 11.03
C VAL A 383 19.83 0.11 11.49
N THR A 384 19.38 -0.82 10.66
CA THR A 384 19.51 -2.26 10.90
C THR A 384 20.19 -2.96 9.73
N GLY A 385 20.80 -4.12 10.01
CA GLY A 385 21.46 -4.88 8.97
C GLY A 385 22.18 -6.11 9.46
N GLN A 386 23.16 -6.56 8.67
CA GLN A 386 24.10 -7.61 9.04
C GLN A 386 25.53 -7.07 9.06
N THR A 387 26.36 -7.63 9.92
CA THR A 387 27.75 -7.22 10.05
C THR A 387 28.69 -8.35 10.46
N SER A 388 29.93 -8.30 9.98
CA SER A 388 31.06 -9.05 10.57
C SER A 388 32.10 -8.12 11.18
N SER A 389 31.74 -6.85 11.36
CA SER A 389 32.61 -5.82 11.90
C SER A 389 32.90 -6.01 13.36
N THR A 390 34.14 -5.73 13.73
CA THR A 390 34.56 -5.61 15.12
C THR A 390 34.62 -4.17 15.59
N ILE A 391 34.49 -3.20 14.66
CA ILE A 391 34.52 -1.75 14.90
C ILE A 391 33.16 -1.10 14.60
N LEU A 392 32.07 -1.88 14.52
CA LEU A 392 30.76 -1.27 14.73
C LEU A 392 30.78 -0.74 16.17
N PRO A 393 30.75 0.59 16.39
CA PRO A 393 31.02 1.12 17.71
C PRO A 393 29.86 0.69 18.61
N SER A 394 30.06 -0.34 19.44
CA SER A 394 29.07 -0.67 20.45
C SER A 394 29.13 0.38 21.54
N THR A 395 28.01 1.00 21.84
CA THR A 395 27.96 2.06 22.85
C THR A 395 27.99 1.41 24.25
N PRO A 396 28.70 2.00 25.23
CA PRO A 396 28.69 1.49 26.60
C PRO A 396 27.26 1.31 27.11
N GLY A 397 26.92 0.11 27.60
CA GLY A 397 25.58 -0.21 28.09
C GLY A 397 24.61 -0.76 27.03
N ALA A 398 25.03 -0.90 25.77
CA ALA A 398 24.27 -1.60 24.75
C ALA A 398 24.04 -3.08 25.09
N PHE A 399 22.93 -3.65 24.60
CA PHE A 399 22.52 -5.03 24.88
C PHE A 399 23.61 -6.06 24.60
N GLN A 400 24.25 -5.99 23.44
CA GLN A 400 25.34 -6.87 23.04
C GLN A 400 26.49 -6.04 22.50
N MET A 401 27.57 -5.92 23.29
CA MET A 401 28.72 -5.06 22.97
C MET A 401 29.83 -5.75 22.17
N THR A 402 29.82 -7.08 22.08
CA THR A 402 30.85 -7.87 21.41
C THR A 402 30.25 -8.65 20.26
N LEU A 403 30.90 -8.61 19.10
CA LEU A 403 30.52 -9.41 17.94
C LEU A 403 30.45 -10.90 18.32
N PRO A 404 29.27 -11.54 18.24
CA PRO A 404 29.10 -12.92 18.72
C PRO A 404 29.62 -13.98 17.76
N ASN A 405 29.74 -13.67 16.46
CA ASN A 405 30.28 -14.57 15.45
C ASN A 405 30.94 -13.82 14.28
N THR A 406 31.77 -14.51 13.49
CA THR A 406 32.43 -13.93 12.31
C THR A 406 31.69 -14.22 10.99
N THR A 407 30.56 -14.91 11.04
CA THR A 407 29.78 -15.28 9.84
C THR A 407 28.78 -14.21 9.41
N GLY A 408 28.49 -13.24 10.29
CA GLY A 408 27.47 -12.22 10.13
C GLY A 408 26.54 -12.20 11.34
N SER A 409 26.43 -11.08 12.02
CA SER A 409 25.47 -10.85 13.12
C SER A 409 24.55 -9.71 12.75
N GLY A 410 23.33 -9.71 13.30
CA GLY A 410 22.45 -8.56 13.23
C GLY A 410 23.06 -7.36 13.97
N PHE A 411 22.69 -6.15 13.58
CA PHE A 411 22.99 -4.95 14.36
C PHE A 411 21.82 -3.98 14.33
N ILE A 412 21.71 -3.15 15.38
CA ILE A 412 20.79 -2.01 15.44
C ILE A 412 21.59 -0.82 15.92
N THR A 413 21.59 0.26 15.14
CA THR A 413 22.28 1.52 15.45
C THR A 413 21.29 2.68 15.45
N LYS A 414 21.25 3.46 16.54
CA LYS A 414 20.55 4.74 16.60
C LYS A 414 21.56 5.88 16.49
N VAL A 415 21.45 6.68 15.43
CA VAL A 415 22.29 7.84 15.12
C VAL A 415 21.63 9.09 15.65
N SER A 416 22.43 9.99 16.23
CA SER A 416 21.98 11.32 16.65
C SER A 416 21.45 12.15 15.47
N PRO A 417 20.50 13.08 15.68
CA PRO A 417 19.88 13.83 14.58
C PRO A 417 20.82 14.66 13.71
N ASP A 418 21.98 15.05 14.25
CA ASP A 418 23.02 15.78 13.53
C ASP A 418 24.05 14.86 12.83
N GLY A 419 23.93 13.54 13.00
CA GLY A 419 24.87 12.56 12.45
C GLY A 419 26.25 12.55 13.11
N ALA A 420 26.46 13.28 14.22
CA ALA A 420 27.78 13.44 14.82
C ALA A 420 28.15 12.32 15.80
N SER A 421 27.17 11.56 16.27
CA SER A 421 27.37 10.50 17.27
C SER A 421 26.34 9.37 17.16
N LEU A 422 26.67 8.22 17.76
CA LEU A 422 25.72 7.12 17.97
C LEU A 422 25.08 7.29 19.35
N ILE A 423 23.75 7.37 19.40
CA ILE A 423 22.99 7.33 20.65
C ILE A 423 23.14 5.94 21.26
N TYR A 424 22.92 4.90 20.46
CA TYR A 424 23.34 3.55 20.78
C TYR A 424 23.72 2.75 19.53
N SER A 425 24.49 1.69 19.72
CA SER A 425 24.69 0.65 18.71
C SER A 425 24.96 -0.68 19.39
N THR A 426 24.23 -1.71 18.96
CA THR A 426 24.29 -3.05 19.53
C THR A 426 24.32 -4.10 18.44
N TYR A 427 25.03 -5.20 18.70
CA TYR A 427 24.82 -6.43 17.94
C TYR A 427 23.49 -7.09 18.37
N LEU A 428 22.96 -7.95 17.52
CA LEU A 428 21.85 -8.85 17.81
C LEU A 428 22.13 -10.18 17.11
N GLY A 429 22.61 -11.17 17.85
CA GLY A 429 22.91 -12.46 17.28
C GLY A 429 23.55 -13.47 18.23
N GLY A 430 23.90 -14.62 17.68
CA GLY A 430 24.49 -15.75 18.36
C GLY A 430 25.69 -16.32 17.62
N ASN A 431 25.83 -17.64 17.64
CA ASN A 431 27.01 -18.38 17.19
C ASN A 431 27.13 -18.57 15.67
N PHE A 432 26.08 -18.29 14.90
CA PHE A 432 26.03 -18.45 13.45
C PHE A 432 25.44 -17.20 12.78
N PHE A 433 25.18 -17.28 11.48
CA PHE A 433 24.66 -16.15 10.71
C PHE A 433 23.34 -15.63 11.28
N ASP A 434 23.27 -14.32 11.53
CA ASP A 434 22.08 -13.58 11.90
C ASP A 434 22.01 -12.30 11.06
N GLY A 435 20.85 -12.01 10.48
CA GLY A 435 20.63 -10.83 9.66
C GLY A 435 19.34 -10.13 10.05
N CYS A 436 19.41 -8.84 10.36
CA CYS A 436 18.24 -7.99 10.59
C CYS A 436 17.85 -7.33 9.27
N LEU A 437 16.66 -7.63 8.74
CA LEU A 437 16.26 -7.25 7.38
C LEU A 437 15.26 -6.08 7.32
N GLY A 438 14.46 -5.87 8.38
CA GLY A 438 13.50 -4.77 8.45
C GLY A 438 13.43 -4.16 9.86
N ILE A 439 13.09 -2.86 9.93
CA ILE A 439 12.95 -2.11 11.18
C ILE A 439 11.71 -1.21 11.17
N ALA A 440 11.00 -1.16 12.30
CA ALA A 440 9.91 -0.22 12.54
C ALA A 440 10.02 0.37 13.96
N LEU A 441 9.45 1.55 14.17
CA LEU A 441 9.45 2.24 15.46
C LEU A 441 8.03 2.37 16.01
N ASP A 442 7.84 2.14 17.31
CA ASP A 442 6.60 2.57 17.97
C ASP A 442 6.62 4.06 18.30
N THR A 443 5.49 4.61 18.74
CA THR A 443 5.35 6.03 19.10
C THR A 443 6.22 6.47 20.28
N GLN A 444 6.78 5.53 21.05
CA GLN A 444 7.72 5.80 22.13
C GLN A 444 9.17 5.74 21.63
N GLY A 445 9.44 5.28 20.40
CA GLY A 445 10.77 5.16 19.83
C GLY A 445 11.46 3.83 20.15
N HIS A 446 10.74 2.79 20.55
CA HIS A 446 11.30 1.43 20.61
C HIS A 446 11.48 0.89 19.20
N ALA A 447 12.66 0.33 18.93
CA ALA A 447 12.95 -0.35 17.68
C ALA A 447 12.42 -1.78 17.69
N TYR A 448 11.61 -2.12 16.69
CA TYR A 448 11.17 -3.47 16.36
C TYR A 448 11.92 -3.92 15.12
N VAL A 449 12.53 -5.10 15.18
CA VAL A 449 13.37 -5.63 14.11
C VAL A 449 12.95 -7.05 13.79
N THR A 450 12.89 -7.37 12.49
CA THR A 450 12.70 -8.74 11.98
C THR A 450 13.88 -9.18 11.14
N GLY A 451 14.03 -10.48 10.95
CA GLY A 451 15.13 -11.03 10.18
C GLY A 451 15.16 -12.55 10.17
N THR A 452 16.34 -13.10 9.91
CA THR A 452 16.61 -14.54 9.97
C THR A 452 17.84 -14.84 10.80
N THR A 453 17.84 -15.99 11.47
CA THR A 453 18.95 -16.45 12.30
C THR A 453 19.19 -17.93 12.10
N ARG A 454 20.47 -18.33 12.03
CA ARG A 454 20.94 -19.73 12.10
C ARG A 454 21.52 -20.06 13.48
N SER A 455 21.43 -19.13 14.43
CA SER A 455 22.09 -19.25 15.72
C SER A 455 21.26 -20.06 16.70
N THR A 456 21.82 -21.17 17.17
CA THR A 456 21.17 -22.02 18.19
C THR A 456 21.08 -21.35 19.56
N ASN A 457 21.82 -20.25 19.75
CA ASN A 457 21.83 -19.43 20.96
C ASN A 457 21.41 -17.97 20.66
N PHE A 458 20.61 -17.74 19.61
CA PHE A 458 20.02 -16.42 19.36
C PHE A 458 19.25 -15.94 20.61
N PRO A 459 19.39 -14.67 21.02
CA PRO A 459 18.78 -14.19 22.25
C PRO A 459 17.26 -14.12 22.12
N VAL A 460 16.56 -14.86 23.00
CA VAL A 460 15.10 -14.84 23.16
C VAL A 460 14.74 -14.49 24.60
N THR A 461 13.55 -13.92 24.81
CA THR A 461 13.08 -13.54 26.15
C THR A 461 12.18 -14.62 26.77
N PRO A 462 12.23 -14.83 28.10
CA PRO A 462 11.28 -15.72 28.77
C PRO A 462 9.83 -15.31 28.50
N GLY A 463 8.96 -16.28 28.20
CA GLY A 463 7.54 -16.04 27.93
C GLY A 463 7.21 -15.61 26.49
N ALA A 464 8.23 -15.41 25.63
CA ALA A 464 8.03 -15.15 24.21
C ALA A 464 7.26 -16.29 23.51
N PHE A 465 6.58 -15.95 22.42
CA PHE A 465 5.73 -16.87 21.64
C PHE A 465 6.44 -18.18 21.27
N GLN A 466 7.68 -18.09 20.78
CA GLN A 466 8.53 -19.23 20.45
C GLN A 466 9.97 -18.97 20.91
N THR A 467 10.48 -19.85 21.78
CA THR A 467 11.82 -19.72 22.40
C THR A 467 12.79 -20.82 21.99
N THR A 468 12.36 -21.77 21.15
CA THR A 468 13.18 -22.91 20.74
C THR A 468 13.53 -22.76 19.27
N PHE A 469 14.84 -22.72 18.99
CA PHE A 469 15.39 -22.76 17.65
C PHE A 469 15.27 -24.18 17.08
N ILE A 470 14.83 -24.31 15.82
CA ILE A 470 14.76 -25.60 15.12
C ILE A 470 15.75 -25.60 13.95
N GLU A 471 15.46 -24.86 12.88
CA GLU A 471 16.29 -24.81 11.68
C GLU A 471 16.10 -23.48 10.95
N GLN A 472 17.08 -22.59 11.05
CA GLN A 472 17.05 -21.25 10.46
C GLN A 472 15.68 -20.55 10.60
N GLU A 473 15.51 -19.79 11.67
CA GLU A 473 14.21 -19.21 12.03
C GLU A 473 14.10 -17.76 11.56
N ALA A 474 12.86 -17.30 11.31
CA ALA A 474 12.57 -15.89 11.41
C ALA A 474 12.56 -15.47 12.88
N PHE A 475 12.90 -14.21 13.17
CA PHE A 475 12.79 -13.67 14.52
C PHE A 475 12.10 -12.30 14.53
N ILE A 476 11.52 -11.95 15.67
CA ILE A 476 11.02 -10.61 15.95
C ILE A 476 11.60 -10.16 17.28
N THR A 477 12.22 -8.99 17.30
CA THR A 477 12.86 -8.42 18.49
C THR A 477 12.39 -6.99 18.71
N LYS A 478 12.02 -6.63 19.94
CA LYS A 478 11.77 -5.26 20.38
C LYS A 478 12.87 -4.84 21.36
N LEU A 479 13.59 -3.76 21.06
CA LEU A 479 14.63 -3.19 21.94
C LEU A 479 14.05 -2.18 22.93
N ALA A 480 14.68 -2.06 24.10
CA ALA A 480 14.50 -0.89 24.96
C ALA A 480 14.92 0.38 24.21
N ILE A 481 14.33 1.52 24.55
CA ILE A 481 14.53 2.80 23.84
C ILE A 481 16.00 3.26 23.82
N ASP A 482 16.78 2.86 24.83
CA ASP A 482 18.20 3.16 24.97
C ASP A 482 19.12 2.06 24.38
N GLY A 483 18.54 1.00 23.81
CA GLY A 483 19.27 -0.14 23.24
C GLY A 483 19.95 -1.05 24.27
N SER A 484 19.66 -0.90 25.56
CA SER A 484 20.36 -1.63 26.64
C SER A 484 19.85 -3.06 26.89
N SER A 485 18.61 -3.36 26.50
CA SER A 485 17.99 -4.66 26.72
C SER A 485 16.94 -4.99 25.66
N LEU A 486 16.55 -6.27 25.58
CA LEU A 486 15.39 -6.70 24.82
C LEU A 486 14.13 -6.52 25.67
N VAL A 487 13.12 -5.82 25.15
CA VAL A 487 11.77 -5.81 25.72
C VAL A 487 11.14 -7.18 25.49
N TYR A 488 11.25 -7.68 24.25
CA TYR A 488 11.01 -9.09 23.93
C TYR A 488 11.86 -9.52 22.73
N SER A 489 12.07 -10.83 22.61
CA SER A 489 12.58 -11.46 21.40
C SER A 489 12.06 -12.89 21.27
N THR A 490 11.55 -13.22 20.09
CA THR A 490 10.90 -14.50 19.78
C THR A 490 11.34 -15.01 18.42
N PHE A 491 11.36 -16.33 18.24
CA PHE A 491 11.31 -16.92 16.92
C PHE A 491 9.89 -16.86 16.34
N LEU A 492 9.79 -17.06 15.03
CA LEU A 492 8.54 -17.28 14.30
C LEU A 492 8.83 -18.26 13.16
N GLY A 493 8.49 -19.53 13.36
CA GLY A 493 8.79 -20.56 12.39
C GLY A 493 8.15 -21.91 12.71
N GLY A 494 8.35 -22.85 11.78
CA GLY A 494 7.97 -24.25 11.93
C GLY A 494 9.20 -25.16 11.90
N SER A 495 9.05 -26.35 11.32
CA SER A 495 10.07 -27.40 11.34
C SER A 495 11.19 -27.26 10.29
N SER A 496 11.13 -26.25 9.43
CA SER A 496 12.10 -26.00 8.34
C SER A 496 12.48 -24.51 8.28
N ILE A 497 13.15 -24.11 7.21
CA ILE A 497 13.72 -22.77 7.06
C ILE A 497 12.63 -21.71 6.94
N ASP A 498 12.76 -20.66 7.75
CA ASP A 498 11.87 -19.51 7.84
C ASP A 498 12.66 -18.18 7.78
N TYR A 499 12.11 -17.20 7.07
CA TYR A 499 12.70 -15.86 6.86
C TYR A 499 11.73 -14.78 7.31
N GLY A 500 12.20 -13.73 7.96
CA GLY A 500 11.48 -12.48 8.14
C GLY A 500 12.11 -11.38 7.27
N TYR A 501 11.32 -10.68 6.46
CA TYR A 501 11.80 -9.63 5.55
C TYR A 501 11.36 -8.23 5.99
N GLY A 502 10.05 -7.98 6.05
CA GLY A 502 9.47 -6.68 6.37
C GLY A 502 8.74 -6.67 7.71
N ILE A 503 8.73 -5.52 8.39
CA ILE A 503 8.01 -5.31 9.65
C ILE A 503 7.30 -3.95 9.67
N ALA A 504 6.06 -3.91 10.12
CA ALA A 504 5.26 -2.71 10.32
C ALA A 504 4.50 -2.80 11.65
N LEU A 505 4.07 -1.67 12.20
CA LEU A 505 3.35 -1.60 13.47
C LEU A 505 1.99 -0.93 13.32
N ASP A 506 0.96 -1.49 13.94
CA ASP A 506 -0.29 -0.75 14.12
C ASP A 506 -0.19 0.28 15.27
N SER A 507 -1.23 1.12 15.40
CA SER A 507 -1.30 2.17 16.42
C SER A 507 -1.29 1.66 17.87
N LEU A 508 -1.49 0.35 18.08
CA LEU A 508 -1.43 -0.32 19.38
C LEU A 508 -0.06 -0.99 19.64
N GLY A 509 0.86 -0.91 18.68
CA GLY A 509 2.20 -1.49 18.78
C GLY A 509 2.27 -3.00 18.50
N HIS A 510 1.25 -3.57 17.84
CA HIS A 510 1.34 -4.94 17.33
C HIS A 510 2.29 -4.99 16.14
N ALA A 511 3.18 -5.98 16.15
CA ALA A 511 4.12 -6.17 15.05
C ALA A 511 3.50 -7.03 13.95
N PHE A 512 3.37 -6.47 12.75
CA PHE A 512 3.07 -7.19 11.52
C PHE A 512 4.38 -7.51 10.82
N VAL A 513 4.60 -8.79 10.53
CA VAL A 513 5.81 -9.29 9.87
C VAL A 513 5.42 -10.06 8.62
N THR A 514 6.14 -9.81 7.54
CA THR A 514 6.05 -10.62 6.32
C THR A 514 7.37 -11.32 6.06
N GLY A 515 7.29 -12.51 5.47
CA GLY A 515 8.44 -13.36 5.26
C GLY A 515 8.10 -14.60 4.44
N GLU A 516 9.06 -15.52 4.32
CA GLU A 516 8.89 -16.78 3.60
C GLU A 516 9.13 -17.97 4.52
N THR A 517 8.40 -19.05 4.28
CA THR A 517 8.50 -20.30 5.04
C THR A 517 8.58 -21.52 4.12
N ASN A 518 9.46 -22.46 4.45
CA ASN A 518 9.47 -23.82 3.90
C ASN A 518 8.73 -24.83 4.79
N SER A 519 8.26 -24.39 5.95
CA SER A 519 7.65 -25.21 6.99
C SER A 519 6.18 -25.50 6.69
N PHE A 520 5.79 -26.78 6.56
CA PHE A 520 4.37 -27.15 6.43
C PHE A 520 3.58 -26.98 7.72
N ASP A 521 4.28 -26.88 8.84
CA ASP A 521 3.77 -26.65 10.19
C ASP A 521 4.05 -25.21 10.68
N PHE A 522 4.29 -24.26 9.76
CA PHE A 522 4.41 -22.85 10.12
C PHE A 522 3.16 -22.40 10.91
N PRO A 523 3.32 -21.62 12.00
CA PRO A 523 2.22 -21.27 12.87
C PRO A 523 1.22 -20.35 12.15
N VAL A 524 0.02 -20.88 11.91
CA VAL A 524 -1.15 -20.15 11.39
C VAL A 524 -2.26 -20.10 12.43
N THR A 525 -3.05 -19.03 12.43
CA THR A 525 -4.15 -18.86 13.38
C THR A 525 -5.48 -19.37 12.83
N PRO A 526 -6.41 -19.84 13.68
CA PRO A 526 -7.77 -20.16 13.25
C PRO A 526 -8.44 -18.95 12.57
N GLY A 527 -9.11 -19.17 11.44
CA GLY A 527 -9.79 -18.11 10.69
C GLY A 527 -8.87 -17.25 9.81
N ALA A 528 -7.59 -17.58 9.70
CA ALA A 528 -6.68 -16.93 8.75
C ALA A 528 -7.14 -17.10 7.29
N PHE A 529 -6.77 -16.15 6.44
CA PHE A 529 -7.13 -16.14 5.01
C PHE A 529 -6.69 -17.42 4.28
N GLN A 530 -5.45 -17.85 4.51
CA GLN A 530 -4.92 -19.15 4.07
C GLN A 530 -4.27 -19.87 5.25
N THR A 531 -4.84 -21.03 5.61
CA THR A 531 -4.36 -21.87 6.71
C THR A 531 -3.45 -23.03 6.26
N THR A 532 -3.25 -23.20 4.96
CA THR A 532 -2.49 -24.33 4.40
C THR A 532 -1.43 -23.79 3.44
N LYS A 533 -0.19 -24.25 3.63
CA LYS A 533 0.92 -23.92 2.74
C LYS A 533 0.70 -24.47 1.34
N GLY A 534 0.93 -23.64 0.32
CA GLY A 534 0.97 -24.08 -1.07
C GLY A 534 2.10 -25.10 -1.35
N PRO A 535 2.07 -25.79 -2.50
CA PRO A 535 3.03 -26.85 -2.83
C PRO A 535 4.46 -26.35 -3.13
N ALA A 536 4.68 -25.05 -3.38
CA ALA A 536 6.03 -24.52 -3.59
C ALA A 536 6.90 -24.66 -2.33
N ASN A 537 8.23 -24.75 -2.53
CA ASN A 537 9.19 -24.88 -1.42
C ASN A 537 9.07 -23.70 -0.45
N LEU A 538 9.32 -22.47 -0.91
CA LEU A 538 9.09 -21.27 -0.10
C LEU A 538 7.72 -20.68 -0.43
N GLN A 539 6.97 -20.34 0.62
CA GLN A 539 5.69 -19.65 0.52
C GLN A 539 5.71 -18.42 1.42
N PRO A 540 5.16 -17.29 0.96
CA PRO A 540 5.06 -16.09 1.77
C PRO A 540 4.03 -16.26 2.91
N TYR A 541 4.30 -15.58 4.02
CA TYR A 541 3.38 -15.47 5.15
C TYR A 541 3.25 -14.00 5.60
N VAL A 542 2.18 -13.74 6.34
CA VAL A 542 1.96 -12.51 7.10
C VAL A 542 1.51 -12.88 8.50
N SER A 543 2.18 -12.34 9.52
CA SER A 543 1.93 -12.64 10.93
C SER A 543 1.81 -11.36 11.75
N LYS A 544 0.90 -11.34 12.73
CA LYS A 544 0.68 -10.26 13.68
C LYS A 544 0.96 -10.76 15.10
N LEU A 545 1.88 -10.12 15.81
CA LEU A 545 2.24 -10.47 17.19
C LEU A 545 1.73 -9.41 18.20
N SER A 546 1.49 -9.85 19.43
CA SER A 546 1.20 -8.96 20.56
C SER A 546 2.35 -7.96 20.79
N PRO A 547 2.08 -6.77 21.36
CA PRO A 547 3.15 -5.80 21.65
C PRO A 547 4.14 -6.31 22.72
N SER A 548 3.76 -7.36 23.47
CA SER A 548 4.62 -8.08 24.41
C SER A 548 5.45 -9.19 23.77
N GLY A 549 5.15 -9.61 22.54
CA GLY A 549 5.79 -10.73 21.86
C GLY A 549 5.43 -12.13 22.41
N GLU A 550 4.44 -12.21 23.31
CA GLU A 550 4.03 -13.46 23.97
C GLU A 550 2.98 -14.24 23.17
N SER A 551 2.24 -13.59 22.26
CA SER A 551 1.21 -14.27 21.46
C SER A 551 1.24 -13.91 19.97
N LEU A 552 1.03 -14.92 19.14
CA LEU A 552 0.67 -14.76 17.73
C LEU A 552 -0.83 -14.49 17.64
N ILE A 553 -1.20 -13.26 17.28
CA ILE A 553 -2.60 -12.77 17.24
C ILE A 553 -3.28 -13.24 15.96
N ALA A 554 -2.60 -13.12 14.83
CA ALA A 554 -3.08 -13.56 13.53
C ALA A 554 -1.89 -14.03 12.70
N SER A 555 -2.08 -15.05 11.85
CA SER A 555 -1.04 -15.53 10.95
C SER A 555 -1.62 -16.32 9.80
N THR A 556 -1.24 -15.95 8.58
CA THR A 556 -1.75 -16.50 7.32
C THR A 556 -0.62 -16.71 6.32
N TYR A 557 -0.80 -17.67 5.40
CA TYR A 557 -0.05 -17.69 4.14
C TYR A 557 -0.62 -16.65 3.15
N LEU A 558 0.15 -16.28 2.13
CA LEU A 558 -0.28 -15.38 1.04
C LEU A 558 0.32 -15.80 -0.31
N GLY A 559 0.01 -16.99 -0.80
CA GLY A 559 0.65 -17.52 -2.01
C GLY A 559 -0.18 -18.49 -2.83
N GLY A 560 0.37 -18.88 -3.97
CA GLY A 560 -0.23 -19.81 -4.94
C GLY A 560 0.56 -21.11 -5.09
N SER A 561 0.37 -21.81 -6.20
CA SER A 561 0.99 -23.11 -6.49
C SER A 561 2.50 -23.06 -6.76
N THR A 562 3.03 -21.93 -7.22
CA THR A 562 4.46 -21.77 -7.53
C THR A 562 5.11 -20.70 -6.64
N ALA A 563 6.41 -20.45 -6.86
CA ALA A 563 7.20 -19.57 -6.03
C ALA A 563 6.63 -18.14 -6.03
N SER A 564 6.46 -17.59 -4.82
CA SER A 564 6.11 -16.20 -4.55
C SER A 564 7.01 -15.69 -3.44
N SER A 565 7.34 -14.40 -3.47
CA SER A 565 8.22 -13.75 -2.52
C SER A 565 7.58 -12.46 -2.05
N VAL A 566 7.57 -12.23 -0.75
CA VAL A 566 7.19 -10.96 -0.12
C VAL A 566 8.45 -10.17 0.19
N ARG A 567 8.40 -8.84 0.06
CA ARG A 567 9.55 -7.97 0.29
C ARG A 567 9.32 -6.96 1.38
N ASP A 568 8.15 -6.32 1.37
CA ASP A 568 7.86 -5.22 2.28
C ASP A 568 6.41 -5.24 2.73
N ILE A 569 6.18 -4.65 3.91
CA ILE A 569 4.87 -4.54 4.55
C ILE A 569 4.71 -3.15 5.17
N TYR A 570 3.52 -2.59 5.05
CA TYR A 570 3.13 -1.37 5.75
C TYR A 570 1.74 -1.53 6.36
N THR A 571 1.41 -0.71 7.35
CA THR A 571 0.11 -0.71 8.01
C THR A 571 -0.51 0.67 8.02
N ASP A 572 -1.82 0.75 7.81
CA ASP A 572 -2.58 1.99 7.99
C ASP A 572 -2.98 2.20 9.47
N LEU A 573 -3.65 3.32 9.74
CA LEU A 573 -4.14 3.66 11.08
C LEU A 573 -5.22 2.70 11.58
N GLN A 574 -5.92 2.01 10.68
CA GLN A 574 -6.93 1.01 10.98
C GLN A 574 -6.31 -0.36 11.30
N GLY A 575 -5.05 -0.58 10.92
CA GLY A 575 -4.28 -1.81 11.14
C GLY A 575 -4.40 -2.82 9.99
N HIS A 576 -4.82 -2.41 8.80
CA HIS A 576 -4.75 -3.25 7.59
C HIS A 576 -3.29 -3.43 7.17
N ALA A 577 -2.96 -4.60 6.61
CA ALA A 577 -1.60 -4.91 6.18
C ALA A 577 -1.49 -4.79 4.66
N TYR A 578 -0.56 -3.98 4.18
CA TYR A 578 -0.27 -3.72 2.77
C TYR A 578 1.05 -4.39 2.43
N ILE A 579 1.04 -5.31 1.48
CA ILE A 579 2.16 -6.18 1.16
C ILE A 579 2.51 -6.05 -0.32
N THR A 580 3.80 -5.98 -0.61
CA THR A 580 4.30 -6.13 -1.98
C THR A 580 5.41 -7.17 -2.06
N GLY A 581 5.66 -7.62 -3.28
CA GLY A 581 6.60 -8.67 -3.61
C GLY A 581 6.45 -9.06 -5.07
N PHE A 582 6.79 -10.29 -5.40
CA PHE A 582 6.55 -10.87 -6.73
C PHE A 582 6.00 -12.29 -6.64
N THR A 583 5.33 -12.72 -7.69
CA THR A 583 4.82 -14.07 -7.80
C THR A 583 5.00 -14.61 -9.21
N SER A 584 5.35 -15.89 -9.30
CA SER A 584 5.33 -16.67 -10.55
C SER A 584 4.09 -17.57 -10.64
N ALA A 585 3.15 -17.44 -9.70
CA ALA A 585 1.97 -18.28 -9.59
C ALA A 585 0.84 -17.70 -10.42
N THR A 586 0.24 -18.51 -11.29
CA THR A 586 -0.96 -18.13 -12.05
C THR A 586 -2.23 -18.20 -11.20
N ASP A 587 -2.15 -18.87 -10.06
CA ASP A 587 -3.18 -19.02 -9.04
C ASP A 587 -2.84 -18.25 -7.75
N PHE A 588 -2.01 -17.20 -7.84
CA PHE A 588 -1.80 -16.30 -6.71
C PHE A 588 -3.15 -15.73 -6.24
N PRO A 589 -3.39 -15.60 -4.93
CA PRO A 589 -4.66 -15.07 -4.43
C PRO A 589 -4.90 -13.65 -4.92
N ILE A 590 -5.95 -13.47 -5.72
CA ILE A 590 -6.39 -12.16 -6.22
C ILE A 590 -7.81 -11.87 -5.77
N THR A 591 -8.13 -10.60 -5.61
CA THR A 591 -9.52 -10.18 -5.41
C THR A 591 -10.25 -10.32 -6.75
N PRO A 592 -11.47 -10.89 -6.80
CA PRO A 592 -12.23 -11.02 -8.05
C PRO A 592 -12.40 -9.66 -8.74
N ASN A 593 -12.31 -9.65 -10.06
CA ASN A 593 -12.54 -8.47 -10.92
C ASN A 593 -11.53 -7.32 -10.74
N VAL A 594 -10.35 -7.57 -10.16
CA VAL A 594 -9.24 -6.61 -10.18
C VAL A 594 -8.37 -6.85 -11.42
N ILE A 595 -7.97 -5.78 -12.10
CA ILE A 595 -7.13 -5.82 -13.31
C ILE A 595 -5.77 -5.18 -12.99
N PRO A 596 -4.63 -5.82 -13.35
CA PRO A 596 -4.51 -7.13 -13.98
C PRO A 596 -4.93 -8.32 -13.10
N SER A 597 -5.77 -9.20 -13.63
CA SER A 597 -6.30 -10.39 -12.94
C SER A 597 -5.47 -11.65 -13.20
N ALA A 598 -4.34 -11.51 -13.89
CA ALA A 598 -3.52 -12.65 -14.32
C ALA A 598 -2.07 -12.24 -14.44
N LEU A 599 -1.19 -13.20 -14.15
CA LEU A 599 0.23 -13.14 -14.44
C LEU A 599 0.46 -12.94 -15.94
N ARG A 600 1.22 -11.91 -16.32
CA ARG A 600 1.51 -11.56 -17.72
C ARG A 600 2.93 -11.93 -18.15
N GLY A 601 3.86 -12.07 -17.22
CA GLY A 601 5.25 -12.42 -17.48
C GLY A 601 5.72 -13.71 -16.80
N SER A 602 7.04 -13.83 -16.60
CA SER A 602 7.64 -14.94 -15.83
C SER A 602 7.35 -14.83 -14.33
N ASN A 603 7.22 -13.60 -13.86
CA ASN A 603 6.81 -13.20 -12.54
C ASN A 603 6.32 -11.75 -12.63
N ASP A 604 5.24 -11.44 -11.92
CA ASP A 604 4.76 -10.07 -11.81
C ASP A 604 4.90 -9.61 -10.36
N ALA A 605 5.05 -8.30 -10.15
CA ALA A 605 4.88 -7.75 -8.82
C ALA A 605 3.44 -7.98 -8.37
N PHE A 606 3.19 -7.91 -7.06
CA PHE A 606 1.82 -7.86 -6.57
C PHE A 606 1.66 -6.77 -5.52
N ILE A 607 0.42 -6.31 -5.37
CA ILE A 607 -0.03 -5.52 -4.24
C ILE A 607 -1.16 -6.31 -3.60
N SER A 608 -1.02 -6.63 -2.32
CA SER A 608 -2.06 -7.28 -1.53
C SER A 608 -2.36 -6.47 -0.28
N ILE A 609 -3.63 -6.36 0.08
CA ILE A 609 -4.09 -5.71 1.30
C ILE A 609 -4.94 -6.71 2.09
N LEU A 610 -4.52 -7.00 3.31
CA LEU A 610 -5.21 -7.92 4.22
C LEU A 610 -5.96 -7.14 5.31
N SER A 611 -7.08 -7.72 5.76
CA SER A 611 -7.83 -7.22 6.91
C SER A 611 -6.97 -7.21 8.19
N THR A 612 -7.39 -6.44 9.19
CA THR A 612 -6.62 -6.23 10.44
C THR A 612 -6.33 -7.51 11.24
N ASP A 613 -7.16 -8.52 11.04
CA ASP A 613 -7.10 -9.86 11.65
C ASP A 613 -6.54 -10.93 10.68
N LEU A 614 -6.08 -10.52 9.50
CA LEU A 614 -5.52 -11.36 8.44
C LEU A 614 -6.46 -12.48 7.96
N SER A 615 -7.77 -12.32 8.14
CA SER A 615 -8.79 -13.31 7.73
C SER A 615 -9.29 -13.11 6.29
N ASN A 616 -9.18 -11.90 5.75
CA ASN A 616 -9.68 -11.53 4.43
C ASN A 616 -8.64 -10.80 3.59
N LEU A 617 -8.62 -11.12 2.30
CA LEU A 617 -7.90 -10.37 1.28
C LEU A 617 -8.83 -9.29 0.73
N LEU A 618 -8.56 -8.04 1.10
CA LEU A 618 -9.36 -6.87 0.72
C LEU A 618 -9.09 -6.50 -0.74
N VAL A 619 -7.81 -6.39 -1.09
CA VAL A 619 -7.33 -6.11 -2.45
C VAL A 619 -6.18 -7.04 -2.75
N SER A 620 -6.12 -7.61 -3.94
CA SER A 620 -4.92 -8.28 -4.44
C SER A 620 -4.94 -8.40 -5.94
N TYR A 621 -3.83 -8.02 -6.59
CA TYR A 621 -3.66 -8.09 -8.03
C TYR A 621 -2.20 -8.14 -8.46
N TYR A 622 -1.98 -8.58 -9.70
CA TYR A 622 -0.68 -8.58 -10.34
C TYR A 622 -0.37 -7.20 -10.91
N LEU A 623 0.82 -6.68 -10.66
CA LEU A 623 1.34 -5.44 -11.22
C LEU A 623 2.56 -5.78 -12.09
N GLY A 624 2.36 -5.81 -13.41
CA GLY A 624 3.42 -6.22 -14.33
C GLY A 624 3.00 -6.22 -15.81
N GLY A 625 4.00 -6.46 -16.64
CA GLY A 625 3.90 -6.62 -18.10
C GLY A 625 4.33 -8.01 -18.55
N SER A 626 4.83 -8.12 -19.77
CA SER A 626 5.13 -9.39 -20.43
C SER A 626 6.42 -10.09 -19.97
N ARG A 627 7.19 -9.50 -19.06
CA ARG A 627 8.48 -10.01 -18.57
C ARG A 627 8.52 -10.00 -17.03
N GLY A 628 9.70 -10.08 -16.43
CA GLY A 628 9.84 -10.13 -14.98
C GLY A 628 9.63 -8.75 -14.36
N ASP A 629 8.75 -8.69 -13.35
CA ASP A 629 8.46 -7.51 -12.55
C ASP A 629 8.49 -7.87 -11.05
N ASP A 630 9.19 -7.05 -10.25
CA ASP A 630 9.43 -7.28 -8.83
C ASP A 630 8.92 -6.12 -7.99
N GLY A 631 8.04 -6.35 -7.02
CA GLY A 631 7.74 -5.38 -5.95
C GLY A 631 8.81 -5.42 -4.86
N ARG A 632 9.30 -4.25 -4.43
CA ARG A 632 10.43 -4.12 -3.49
C ARG A 632 10.11 -3.31 -2.24
N GLY A 633 9.37 -2.20 -2.40
CA GLY A 633 8.93 -1.37 -1.28
C GLY A 633 7.48 -0.94 -1.44
N ILE A 634 6.78 -0.77 -0.32
CA ILE A 634 5.38 -0.32 -0.27
C ILE A 634 5.17 0.71 0.85
N LYS A 635 4.44 1.79 0.54
CA LYS A 635 4.01 2.79 1.52
C LYS A 635 2.60 3.27 1.23
N ILE A 636 1.99 3.87 2.25
CA ILE A 636 0.72 4.58 2.13
C ILE A 636 1.02 6.06 2.28
N GLY A 637 0.52 6.86 1.34
CA GLY A 637 0.57 8.31 1.39
C GLY A 637 -0.75 8.93 1.85
N PRO A 638 -0.93 10.24 1.59
CA PRO A 638 -2.19 10.93 1.84
C PRO A 638 -3.38 10.21 1.20
N GLU A 639 -4.55 10.32 1.83
CA GLU A 639 -5.83 9.78 1.33
C GLU A 639 -5.84 8.24 1.14
N GLY A 640 -4.88 7.53 1.73
CA GLY A 640 -4.78 6.07 1.62
C GLY A 640 -4.24 5.58 0.28
N ALA A 641 -3.65 6.47 -0.53
CA ALA A 641 -2.98 6.07 -1.77
C ALA A 641 -1.80 5.13 -1.47
N VAL A 642 -1.74 4.03 -2.22
CA VAL A 642 -0.70 3.01 -2.09
C VAL A 642 0.38 3.28 -3.11
N TYR A 643 1.60 3.42 -2.62
CA TYR A 643 2.79 3.64 -3.42
C TYR A 643 3.64 2.38 -3.39
N THR A 644 4.02 1.89 -4.57
CA THR A 644 5.00 0.80 -4.67
C THR A 644 6.15 1.17 -5.58
N VAL A 645 7.31 0.60 -5.23
CA VAL A 645 8.52 0.67 -6.04
C VAL A 645 9.03 -0.73 -6.32
N GLY A 646 9.66 -0.88 -7.47
CA GLY A 646 10.23 -2.16 -7.85
C GLY A 646 11.15 -2.09 -9.04
N ILE A 647 11.33 -3.25 -9.67
CA ILE A 647 12.16 -3.43 -10.87
C ILE A 647 11.25 -4.02 -11.93
N THR A 648 11.38 -3.55 -13.17
CA THR A 648 10.66 -4.08 -14.31
C THR A 648 11.61 -4.28 -15.49
N SER A 649 11.52 -5.46 -16.10
CA SER A 649 12.16 -5.75 -17.40
C SER A 649 11.15 -5.69 -18.55
N SER A 650 9.88 -5.41 -18.22
CA SER A 650 8.75 -5.39 -19.14
C SER A 650 8.74 -4.10 -19.93
N THR A 651 8.67 -4.18 -21.27
CA THR A 651 8.50 -3.00 -22.13
C THR A 651 7.06 -2.49 -22.14
N ASP A 652 6.13 -3.32 -21.66
CA ASP A 652 4.69 -3.10 -21.55
C ASP A 652 4.22 -3.10 -20.08
N PHE A 653 5.10 -2.71 -19.15
CA PHE A 653 4.71 -2.44 -17.77
C PHE A 653 3.58 -1.40 -17.74
N PRO A 654 2.56 -1.55 -16.87
CA PRO A 654 1.46 -0.60 -16.79
C PRO A 654 2.00 0.80 -16.44
N VAL A 655 1.86 1.74 -17.38
CA VAL A 655 2.19 3.15 -17.18
C VAL A 655 0.97 4.03 -17.44
N THR A 656 0.89 5.15 -16.74
CA THR A 656 -0.18 6.12 -16.97
C THR A 656 0.22 7.15 -18.01
N PRO A 657 -0.75 7.72 -18.75
CA PRO A 657 -0.50 8.91 -19.55
C PRO A 657 0.09 10.05 -18.71
N GLY A 658 0.99 10.84 -19.29
CA GLY A 658 1.61 11.97 -18.60
C GLY A 658 2.68 11.60 -17.57
N ALA A 659 2.81 10.30 -17.22
CA ALA A 659 3.86 9.80 -16.34
C ALA A 659 5.24 10.27 -16.79
N TYR A 660 6.12 10.50 -15.80
CA TYR A 660 7.49 10.98 -16.02
C TYR A 660 8.23 10.22 -17.13
N GLN A 661 8.12 8.89 -17.13
CA GLN A 661 8.70 8.01 -18.13
C GLN A 661 7.71 6.91 -18.49
N THR A 662 7.29 6.85 -19.75
CA THR A 662 6.28 5.91 -20.25
C THR A 662 6.86 4.73 -21.03
N THR A 663 8.19 4.66 -21.18
CA THR A 663 8.85 3.60 -21.93
C THR A 663 10.07 3.10 -21.19
N LEU A 664 10.29 1.79 -21.18
CA LEU A 664 11.54 1.19 -20.74
C LEU A 664 12.69 1.67 -21.62
N ILE A 665 13.71 2.28 -21.03
CA ILE A 665 14.91 2.75 -21.77
C ILE A 665 16.03 1.71 -21.68
N GLY A 666 16.19 1.11 -20.50
CA GLY A 666 17.21 0.11 -20.21
C GLY A 666 16.81 -1.32 -20.52
N ARG A 667 17.55 -2.25 -19.94
CA ARG A 667 17.21 -3.66 -19.86
C ARG A 667 16.21 -3.91 -18.73
N ASP A 668 16.46 -3.29 -17.58
CA ASP A 668 15.58 -3.30 -16.42
C ASP A 668 15.56 -1.87 -15.84
N ASP A 669 14.39 -1.28 -15.69
CA ASP A 669 14.23 0.04 -15.05
C ASP A 669 13.60 -0.15 -13.67
N ALA A 670 13.79 0.83 -12.78
CA ALA A 670 12.91 0.91 -11.62
C ALA A 670 11.50 1.30 -12.10
N TYR A 671 10.47 0.93 -11.35
CA TYR A 671 9.12 1.51 -11.53
C TYR A 671 8.65 2.17 -10.25
N VAL A 672 7.76 3.15 -10.40
CA VAL A 672 7.03 3.77 -9.30
C VAL A 672 5.56 3.79 -9.65
N ASN A 673 4.75 3.24 -8.76
CA ASN A 673 3.30 3.14 -8.92
C ASN A 673 2.62 3.87 -7.76
N LYS A 674 1.56 4.63 -8.06
CA LYS A 674 0.61 5.18 -7.09
C LYS A 674 -0.79 4.72 -7.48
N ALA A 675 -1.34 3.81 -6.71
CA ALA A 675 -2.70 3.33 -6.84
C ALA A 675 -3.56 3.92 -5.71
N ALA A 676 -4.66 4.57 -6.06
CA ALA A 676 -5.71 4.88 -5.10
C ALA A 676 -6.83 3.87 -5.32
N PHE A 677 -7.23 3.18 -4.27
CA PHE A 677 -8.45 2.38 -4.32
C PHE A 677 -9.58 3.28 -3.80
N ALA A 678 -10.68 3.42 -4.56
CA ALA A 678 -11.88 4.22 -4.18
C ALA A 678 -12.43 3.91 -2.77
N PHE A 679 -11.93 2.81 -2.26
CA PHE A 679 -12.09 2.18 -0.99
C PHE A 679 -11.57 2.97 0.25
N TYR A 680 -10.69 3.95 0.07
CA TYR A 680 -9.95 4.55 1.20
C TYR A 680 -10.39 5.95 1.65
N ASN A 681 -11.47 6.52 1.10
CA ASN A 681 -12.05 7.74 1.66
C ASN A 681 -12.76 7.46 2.99
N GLN A 682 -11.98 7.44 4.07
CA GLN A 682 -12.45 7.76 5.41
C GLN A 682 -11.33 8.37 6.27
N LEU A 683 -11.10 9.67 6.07
CA LEU A 683 -10.83 10.55 7.19
C LEU A 683 -11.80 11.72 7.16
N SER A 684 -12.50 11.84 8.27
CA SER A 684 -13.34 12.96 8.70
C SER A 684 -12.59 14.28 8.56
N LEU A 685 -13.10 15.16 7.69
CA LEU A 685 -12.95 16.60 7.81
C LEU A 685 -13.54 17.04 9.16
N ASN A 686 -12.74 17.02 10.22
CA ASN A 686 -13.05 17.80 11.39
C ASN A 686 -12.72 19.28 11.08
N VAL A 687 -13.75 19.95 10.57
CA VAL A 687 -14.20 21.29 10.95
C VAL A 687 -13.11 22.26 11.41
N ILE A 688 -12.79 23.20 10.51
CA ILE A 688 -12.75 24.64 10.76
C ILE A 688 -12.40 25.05 12.20
N LYS A 689 -11.13 25.37 12.44
CA LYS A 689 -10.81 26.47 13.37
C LYS A 689 -10.87 27.77 12.58
N LEU A 690 -11.97 28.49 12.71
CA LEU A 690 -12.01 29.93 12.42
C LEU A 690 -12.32 30.69 13.70
N VAL A 691 -11.38 31.60 13.98
CA VAL A 691 -11.26 32.64 15.03
C VAL A 691 -10.78 32.16 16.41
#